data_AF-A0A015LR15-F1
#
_entry.id   AF-A0A015LR15-F1
#
_cell.length_a   1.000
_cell.length_b   1.000
_cell.length_c   1.000
_cell.angle_alpha   90.00
_cell.angle_beta   90.00
_cell.angle_gamma   90.00
#
_symmetry.space_group_name_H-M   'P 1'
#
loop_
_entity.id
_entity.type
_entity.pdbx_description
1 polymer ?
#
loop_
_entity_poly.entity_id
_entity_poly.type
_entity_poly.pdbx_seq_one_letter_code
_entity_poly.pdbx_strand_id
1 'polypeptide(L)'
;MNNNYISQGDNENFLKNLLNNFYNKIIETNDFNNFEKNFIGIKNEIKINNYNDYIDILNLMENHKESKFWFTSLIGFFYQHGIGCNLDKEKALDFYLLVIDNEKIENDLSNENFNLLKNKNIIIGKYLLSLFYYKDIIIDIEGFNYYQSKGNNNQNGLMKLVKLAKNGDLDAQYNLAIHYMDGVEIQKNEEKAFEWFLKSEQSEYLIANDKKEKEEFEKLLKLAIADNLIALFHVGYCYQYGKGISKNEIKAFEWYTRSAHTGYTDGQFKLGYCYDHGIGTEKDEIKAFEWYLKSAENGHAMAQNNLGHYFQYGKGTTKNETKAFEWYTKSANAGCSLGYYNLGYCYENVIGTEINKTKAFEWYTKSANAGYANGQYKLGYFYDYSIGTVKNEIKAFKWYLKSAENGYAMAQSNLGYCFQYGKGTAKNEAKAFEWYTKSAYAGCASGQYNLGLCYENGKGTEINKIKAFKWYAKSANAGYIDGQYKLGRCYDHGIGTSKDEIKAFEWYMKSAIAGYANGQYNLGFCYENGKGTEINKTRAFEWYTKSANAGYIIGQYKLGCCYDHGIGTIKDEIKAFEWYKKSSDAGCALGYYNLGFYHEKGIGTEINKTEAFKWYVKSAIAGNTNVQYKLGYFYDHGIGTEKNEIKAFEWYLKSAENGHAIAQNNLGHYFKYGKGTAENKIKAFEWYTKSANAECALGQYNLGFCYENCIGTKIDKTKAFEWYTKSANKGFADGQYKLGYCYDVGIGTTKDEIKAFEWYLKSAENGCAMAQSDLSHYFQYGNVTAENKAKVFEWYTNSANTGCANGQYNLGFCYENGIGTEINKTKAFEWFMKSANGGNAIGQFKLGYFYECGIDSIKDEIKSFEWYLKSAENGYVTAQSNLGHYFQYGKGTAKDEAKAFEWYTKSANAGCASGQYNLGFCYENGIGTEINKTKACKWYMKSAIAGNVNGQYKLGYCYNYGIGIAKDEIKAFEWYTKSVNAGCISGYCNLGFCYENGIGTEINEIKAFEWYMKSAIAGNPSGQFKLGYCYDYGIGTLEDEIKAFEWYLKSSENGHATAQCNLGHYFQYGKGTAKNEAKAFEWYTKSANAGCALGQCNLGFCHENGIGTYNDKTIAFEWYLKSAENGNIVAQYKLGCCYSNGAGTNINNVKAFEWYLKSAEGGIAKAQYYVGKCYYDGIGIVNNVDKAIYWYRKASKNGIREAKDKLSSILPYY
;
A
#
# COMPACT_ATOMS: atom_id res chain seq x y z
N MET A 1 38.38 -51.38 70.60
CA MET A 1 39.85 -51.57 70.59
C MET A 1 40.14 -52.53 69.44
N ASN A 2 40.68 -52.19 68.27
CA ASN A 2 41.39 -50.99 67.80
C ASN A 2 40.76 -50.44 66.52
N ASN A 3 40.53 -49.13 66.50
CA ASN A 3 40.33 -48.33 65.29
C ASN A 3 41.67 -48.24 64.55
N ASN A 4 41.68 -48.58 63.26
CA ASN A 4 42.63 -48.03 62.30
C ASN A 4 41.84 -47.29 61.22
N TYR A 5 41.50 -46.03 61.49
CA TYR A 5 41.19 -45.10 60.41
C TYR A 5 42.51 -44.82 59.69
N ILE A 6 42.67 -45.44 58.53
CA ILE A 6 43.73 -45.12 57.58
C ILE A 6 43.51 -43.66 57.14
N SER A 7 44.58 -42.85 57.14
CA SER A 7 44.46 -41.42 56.83
C SER A 7 44.04 -41.20 55.37
N GLN A 8 43.32 -40.12 55.08
CA GLN A 8 42.88 -39.78 53.72
C GLN A 8 44.06 -39.69 52.71
N GLY A 9 45.27 -39.40 53.20
CA GLY A 9 46.50 -39.38 52.40
C GLY A 9 47.07 -40.76 52.05
N ASP A 10 46.85 -41.78 52.89
CA ASP A 10 47.29 -43.15 52.61
C ASP A 10 46.43 -43.81 51.52
N ASN A 11 45.12 -43.49 51.48
CA ASN A 11 44.20 -43.97 50.46
C ASN A 11 44.49 -43.38 49.08
N GLU A 12 44.85 -42.09 49.03
CA GLU A 12 45.21 -41.43 47.77
C GLU A 12 46.54 -41.96 47.23
N ASN A 13 47.54 -42.22 48.09
CA ASN A 13 48.80 -42.84 47.68
C ASN A 13 48.60 -44.28 47.18
N PHE A 14 47.71 -45.05 47.83
CA PHE A 14 47.35 -46.40 47.38
C PHE A 14 46.73 -46.40 45.97
N LEU A 15 45.73 -45.56 45.70
CA LEU A 15 45.08 -45.50 44.39
C LEU A 15 46.04 -45.04 43.28
N LYS A 16 46.94 -44.08 43.57
CA LYS A 16 47.98 -43.65 42.63
C LYS A 16 48.98 -44.77 42.32
N ASN A 17 49.39 -45.53 43.33
CA ASN A 17 50.26 -46.70 43.15
C ASN A 17 49.57 -47.81 42.37
N LEU A 18 48.29 -48.06 42.61
CA LEU A 18 47.49 -49.02 41.86
C LEU A 18 47.46 -48.66 40.37
N LEU A 19 47.20 -47.39 40.04
CA LEU A 19 47.23 -46.90 38.66
C LEU A 19 48.61 -47.01 38.02
N ASN A 20 49.67 -46.64 38.74
CA ASN A 20 51.05 -46.73 38.26
C ASN A 20 51.48 -48.18 38.00
N ASN A 21 51.14 -49.11 38.88
CA ASN A 21 51.46 -50.52 38.72
C ASN A 21 50.67 -51.14 37.56
N PHE A 22 49.41 -50.77 37.39
CA PHE A 22 48.59 -51.22 36.26
C PHE A 22 49.17 -50.72 34.94
N TYR A 23 49.59 -49.46 34.89
CA TYR A 23 50.29 -48.88 33.74
C TYR A 23 51.61 -49.61 33.44
N ASN A 24 52.46 -49.81 34.45
CA ASN A 24 53.76 -50.48 34.29
C ASN A 24 53.60 -51.91 33.76
N LYS A 25 52.63 -52.67 34.27
CA LYS A 25 52.32 -54.01 33.77
C LYS A 25 51.87 -54.01 32.30
N ILE A 26 51.13 -52.99 31.86
CA ILE A 26 50.75 -52.87 30.44
C ILE A 26 51.99 -52.64 29.55
N ILE A 27 52.90 -51.74 29.95
CA ILE A 27 54.08 -51.43 29.13
C ILE A 27 55.16 -52.52 29.17
N GLU A 28 55.16 -53.38 30.20
CA GLU A 28 56.09 -54.52 30.35
C GLU A 28 55.55 -55.83 29.75
N THR A 29 54.26 -55.90 29.37
CA THR A 29 53.66 -57.14 28.85
C THR A 29 54.03 -57.37 27.38
N ASN A 30 54.74 -58.47 27.13
CA ASN A 30 55.11 -58.94 25.79
C ASN A 30 54.38 -60.25 25.37
N ASP A 31 53.51 -60.81 26.24
CA ASP A 31 52.71 -62.02 25.98
C ASP A 31 51.22 -61.72 26.22
N PHE A 32 50.47 -61.56 25.12
CA PHE A 32 49.06 -61.15 25.14
C PHE A 32 48.12 -62.31 25.46
N ASN A 33 48.57 -63.57 25.31
CA ASN A 33 47.74 -64.78 25.54
C ASN A 33 47.45 -65.03 27.03
N ASN A 34 48.29 -64.51 27.93
CA ASN A 34 48.13 -64.64 29.38
C ASN A 34 47.73 -63.34 30.09
N PHE A 35 47.37 -62.27 29.37
CA PHE A 35 47.10 -60.95 29.95
C PHE A 35 46.04 -60.98 31.07
N GLU A 36 44.92 -61.67 30.86
CA GLU A 36 43.86 -61.84 31.88
C GLU A 36 44.34 -62.62 33.11
N LYS A 37 45.31 -63.55 32.96
CA LYS A 37 45.94 -64.28 34.08
C LYS A 37 47.01 -63.47 34.80
N ASN A 38 47.79 -62.65 34.09
CA ASN A 38 48.87 -61.84 34.66
C ASN A 38 48.33 -60.74 35.59
N PHE A 39 47.13 -60.25 35.33
CA PHE A 39 46.44 -59.27 36.19
C PHE A 39 45.66 -59.89 37.36
N ILE A 40 45.46 -61.21 37.41
CA ILE A 40 44.98 -61.90 38.63
C ILE A 40 45.97 -61.70 39.79
N GLY A 41 47.25 -61.43 39.52
CA GLY A 41 48.24 -61.06 40.53
C GLY A 41 47.96 -59.74 41.28
N ILE A 42 47.18 -58.80 40.71
CA ILE A 42 46.75 -57.58 41.41
C ILE A 42 45.83 -57.90 42.60
N LYS A 43 45.12 -59.05 42.58
CA LYS A 43 44.34 -59.54 43.73
C LYS A 43 45.20 -59.74 44.98
N ASN A 44 46.49 -60.10 44.83
CA ASN A 44 47.39 -60.31 45.95
C ASN A 44 47.94 -58.98 46.51
N GLU A 45 48.13 -57.94 45.70
CA GLU A 45 48.56 -56.61 46.17
C GLU A 45 47.44 -55.86 46.91
N ILE A 46 46.19 -56.05 46.48
CA ILE A 46 45.01 -55.52 47.18
C ILE A 46 44.87 -56.15 48.59
N LYS A 47 45.24 -57.42 48.74
CA LYS A 47 45.26 -58.14 50.04
C LYS A 47 46.35 -57.68 51.02
N ILE A 48 47.44 -57.07 50.55
CA ILE A 48 48.58 -56.67 51.39
C ILE A 48 48.29 -55.36 52.16
N ASN A 49 47.32 -54.54 51.72
CA ASN A 49 47.06 -53.20 52.26
C ASN A 49 45.83 -53.09 53.19
N ASN A 50 45.35 -54.21 53.78
CA ASN A 50 44.22 -54.26 54.73
C ASN A 50 42.87 -53.68 54.22
N TYR A 51 42.66 -53.59 52.92
CA TYR A 51 41.32 -53.37 52.34
C TYR A 51 40.60 -54.72 52.18
N ASN A 52 39.56 -54.95 52.98
CA ASN A 52 38.91 -56.25 53.05
C ASN A 52 37.78 -56.47 52.03
N ASP A 53 37.46 -55.51 51.15
CA ASP A 53 36.47 -55.70 50.08
C ASP A 53 36.84 -54.92 48.80
N TYR A 54 36.71 -55.57 47.64
CA TYR A 54 36.91 -54.95 46.32
C TYR A 54 35.85 -53.87 46.03
N ILE A 55 34.68 -53.97 46.70
CA ILE A 55 33.61 -52.95 46.64
C ILE A 55 34.12 -51.61 47.17
N ASP A 56 34.89 -51.61 48.27
CA ASP A 56 35.40 -50.37 48.87
C ASP A 56 36.41 -49.65 47.97
N ILE A 57 37.25 -50.42 47.25
CA ILE A 57 38.24 -49.85 46.31
C ILE A 57 37.54 -49.25 45.09
N LEU A 58 36.53 -49.93 44.55
CA LEU A 58 35.72 -49.39 43.47
C LEU A 58 35.02 -48.10 43.90
N ASN A 59 34.41 -48.09 45.09
CA ASN A 59 33.78 -46.90 45.66
C ASN A 59 34.79 -45.75 45.90
N LEU A 60 36.01 -46.07 46.35
CA LEU A 60 37.07 -45.07 46.51
C LEU A 60 37.49 -44.46 45.17
N MET A 61 37.59 -45.26 44.11
CA MET A 61 37.90 -44.76 42.77
C MET A 61 36.74 -43.94 42.18
N GLU A 62 35.50 -44.40 42.30
CA GLU A 62 34.31 -43.69 41.77
C GLU A 62 34.08 -42.35 42.48
N ASN A 63 34.30 -42.29 43.80
CA ASN A 63 34.09 -41.08 44.59
C ASN A 63 35.32 -40.16 44.71
N HIS A 64 36.44 -40.51 44.08
CA HIS A 64 37.65 -39.68 44.10
C HIS A 64 37.41 -38.37 43.33
N LYS A 65 37.90 -37.23 43.84
CA LYS A 65 37.72 -35.91 43.20
C LYS A 65 38.21 -35.88 41.73
N GLU A 66 39.29 -36.60 41.44
CA GLU A 66 39.85 -36.75 40.08
C GLU A 66 39.46 -38.05 39.37
N SER A 67 38.42 -38.75 39.83
CA SER A 67 37.99 -40.06 39.30
C SER A 67 37.89 -40.08 37.79
N LYS A 68 37.22 -39.05 37.25
CA LYS A 68 37.02 -38.87 35.81
C LYS A 68 38.34 -38.91 35.03
N PHE A 69 39.41 -38.34 35.57
CA PHE A 69 40.68 -38.18 34.87
C PHE A 69 41.69 -39.29 35.16
N TRP A 70 41.74 -39.80 36.40
CA TRP A 70 42.77 -40.74 36.83
C TRP A 70 42.34 -42.20 36.82
N PHE A 71 41.07 -42.51 37.02
CA PHE A 71 40.66 -43.89 37.35
C PHE A 71 39.60 -44.49 36.43
N THR A 72 39.10 -43.74 35.45
CA THR A 72 38.07 -44.21 34.51
C THR A 72 38.42 -45.51 33.80
N SER A 73 39.68 -45.72 33.37
CA SER A 73 40.06 -46.99 32.74
C SER A 73 40.10 -48.18 33.73
N LEU A 74 40.50 -47.95 34.98
CA LEU A 74 40.49 -48.98 36.02
C LEU A 74 39.06 -49.32 36.46
N ILE A 75 38.19 -48.33 36.58
CA ILE A 75 36.76 -48.53 36.88
C ILE A 75 36.13 -49.36 35.75
N GLY A 76 36.40 -49.02 34.49
CA GLY A 76 35.97 -49.82 33.35
C GLY A 76 36.46 -51.27 33.42
N PHE A 77 37.72 -51.48 33.81
CA PHE A 77 38.29 -52.82 34.01
C PHE A 77 37.58 -53.61 35.11
N PHE A 78 37.18 -52.96 36.21
CA PHE A 78 36.44 -53.58 37.30
C PHE A 78 35.05 -54.05 36.84
N TYR A 79 34.32 -53.21 36.09
CA TYR A 79 33.03 -53.59 35.51
C TYR A 79 33.16 -54.69 34.44
N GLN A 80 34.20 -54.67 33.60
CA GLN A 80 34.42 -55.70 32.57
C GLN A 80 34.62 -57.10 33.19
N HIS A 81 35.24 -57.17 34.36
CA HIS A 81 35.61 -58.43 35.02
C HIS A 81 34.81 -58.75 36.29
N GLY A 82 33.82 -57.91 36.65
CA GLY A 82 32.99 -58.10 37.85
C GLY A 82 33.78 -58.03 39.15
N ILE A 83 34.76 -57.12 39.27
CA ILE A 83 35.58 -56.94 40.47
C ILE A 83 34.90 -55.89 41.36
N GLY A 84 34.40 -56.29 42.54
CA GLY A 84 33.69 -55.38 43.44
C GLY A 84 32.34 -54.88 42.92
N CYS A 85 31.82 -55.45 41.82
CA CYS A 85 30.54 -55.12 41.20
C CYS A 85 30.05 -56.29 40.33
N ASN A 86 28.80 -56.22 39.85
CA ASN A 86 28.32 -57.14 38.82
C ASN A 86 29.03 -56.87 37.49
N LEU A 87 29.35 -57.94 36.76
CA LEU A 87 29.96 -57.85 35.43
C LEU A 87 29.04 -57.08 34.48
N ASP A 88 29.53 -55.98 33.93
CA ASP A 88 28.79 -55.08 33.06
C ASP A 88 29.72 -54.56 31.94
N LYS A 89 29.61 -55.19 30.76
CA LYS A 89 30.48 -54.90 29.62
C LYS A 89 30.11 -53.59 28.92
N GLU A 90 28.86 -53.17 28.95
CA GLU A 90 28.42 -51.90 28.35
C GLU A 90 28.94 -50.73 29.19
N LYS A 91 28.78 -50.81 30.51
CA LYS A 91 29.30 -49.80 31.42
C LYS A 91 30.82 -49.72 31.39
N ALA A 92 31.51 -50.85 31.23
CA ALA A 92 32.96 -50.88 31.02
C ALA A 92 33.38 -50.15 29.73
N LEU A 93 32.66 -50.38 28.62
CA LEU A 93 32.91 -49.72 27.35
C LEU A 93 32.70 -48.20 27.45
N ASP A 94 31.64 -47.76 28.12
CA ASP A 94 31.36 -46.34 28.34
C ASP A 94 32.53 -45.66 29.08
N PHE A 95 33.06 -46.29 30.13
CA PHE A 95 34.21 -45.77 30.86
C PHE A 95 35.50 -45.74 30.01
N TYR A 96 35.73 -46.73 29.14
CA TYR A 96 36.86 -46.71 28.20
C TYR A 96 36.74 -45.64 27.13
N LEU A 97 35.53 -45.38 26.62
CA LEU A 97 35.29 -44.30 25.66
C LEU A 97 35.43 -42.92 26.33
N LEU A 98 35.04 -42.79 27.61
CA LEU A 98 35.19 -41.56 28.38
C LEU A 98 36.66 -41.09 28.48
N VAL A 99 37.60 -42.03 28.44
CA VAL A 99 39.04 -41.76 28.43
C VAL A 99 39.47 -41.00 27.15
N ILE A 100 38.85 -41.29 26.00
CA ILE A 100 39.14 -40.61 24.73
C ILE A 100 38.67 -39.15 24.77
N ASP A 101 37.57 -38.87 25.44
CA ASP A 101 37.10 -37.50 25.61
C ASP A 101 37.97 -36.71 26.58
N ASN A 102 38.55 -37.36 27.60
CA ASN A 102 39.49 -36.73 28.52
C ASN A 102 40.86 -36.40 27.88
N GLU A 103 41.25 -37.07 26.79
CA GLU A 103 42.46 -36.74 26.02
C GLU A 103 42.36 -35.36 25.35
N LYS A 104 41.15 -34.93 24.96
CA LYS A 104 40.91 -33.64 24.29
C LYS A 104 41.02 -32.43 25.23
N ILE A 105 41.09 -32.65 26.54
CA ILE A 105 41.19 -31.59 27.55
C ILE A 105 42.67 -31.23 27.73
N GLU A 106 43.02 -29.94 27.60
CA GLU A 106 44.40 -29.45 27.75
C GLU A 106 45.02 -29.80 29.11
N ASN A 107 46.34 -29.96 29.15
CA ASN A 107 47.08 -30.28 30.37
C ASN A 107 47.12 -29.08 31.32
N ASP A 108 46.97 -29.32 32.62
CA ASP A 108 47.08 -28.28 33.63
C ASP A 108 48.56 -27.91 33.85
N LEU A 109 48.98 -26.76 33.35
CA LEU A 109 50.38 -26.28 33.40
C LEU A 109 50.90 -26.09 34.82
N SER A 110 50.03 -26.10 35.85
CA SER A 110 50.40 -25.89 37.26
C SER A 110 50.59 -27.20 38.05
N ASN A 111 50.26 -28.36 37.50
CA ASN A 111 50.27 -29.64 38.24
C ASN A 111 50.76 -30.83 37.37
N GLU A 112 52.08 -30.96 37.25
CA GLU A 112 52.72 -32.03 36.46
C GLU A 112 52.32 -33.45 36.90
N ASN A 113 52.14 -33.68 38.20
CA ASN A 113 51.72 -34.98 38.73
C ASN A 113 50.30 -35.37 38.31
N PHE A 114 49.39 -34.38 38.21
CA PHE A 114 48.03 -34.61 37.71
C PHE A 114 48.04 -35.05 36.25
N ASN A 115 48.83 -34.35 35.41
CA ASN A 115 48.93 -34.68 33.99
C ASN A 115 49.60 -36.04 33.76
N LEU A 116 50.61 -36.39 34.57
CA LEU A 116 51.28 -37.69 34.47
C LEU A 116 50.32 -38.85 34.72
N LEU A 117 49.53 -38.79 35.79
CA LEU A 117 48.55 -39.83 36.14
C LEU A 117 47.39 -39.89 35.13
N LYS A 118 46.92 -38.73 34.66
CA LYS A 118 45.93 -38.63 33.56
C LYS A 118 46.44 -39.31 32.30
N ASN A 119 47.68 -39.04 31.88
CA ASN A 119 48.28 -39.65 30.69
C ASN A 119 48.44 -41.16 30.83
N LYS A 120 48.84 -41.65 32.01
CA LYS A 120 48.89 -43.10 32.28
C LYS A 120 47.51 -43.74 32.18
N ASN A 121 46.47 -43.13 32.76
CA ASN A 121 45.09 -43.60 32.63
C ASN A 121 44.60 -43.59 31.17
N ILE A 122 45.01 -42.60 30.37
CA ILE A 122 44.72 -42.55 28.92
C ILE A 122 45.35 -43.72 28.17
N ILE A 123 46.62 -44.01 28.43
CA ILE A 123 47.31 -45.13 27.80
C ILE A 123 46.67 -46.46 28.19
N ILE A 124 46.34 -46.65 29.48
CA ILE A 124 45.62 -47.83 29.96
C ILE A 124 44.27 -47.97 29.24
N GLY A 125 43.47 -46.90 29.17
CA GLY A 125 42.15 -46.91 28.55
C GLY A 125 42.19 -47.21 27.05
N LYS A 126 43.12 -46.61 26.30
CA LYS A 126 43.31 -46.89 24.86
C LYS A 126 43.68 -48.35 24.62
N TYR A 127 44.57 -48.88 25.45
CA TYR A 127 45.02 -50.26 25.34
C TYR A 127 43.90 -51.25 25.65
N LEU A 128 43.17 -51.04 26.76
CA LEU A 128 42.02 -51.88 27.14
C LEU A 128 40.87 -51.79 26.13
N LEU A 129 40.59 -50.61 25.58
CA LEU A 129 39.59 -50.42 24.52
C LEU A 129 39.99 -51.16 23.23
N SER A 130 41.28 -51.16 22.90
CA SER A 130 41.80 -51.89 21.74
C SER A 130 41.65 -53.40 21.94
N LEU A 131 41.97 -53.92 23.11
CA LEU A 131 41.69 -55.32 23.44
C LEU A 131 40.18 -55.61 23.45
N PHE A 132 39.34 -54.71 23.96
CA PHE A 132 37.89 -54.86 23.99
C PHE A 132 37.30 -55.09 22.58
N TYR A 133 37.85 -54.42 21.56
CA TYR A 133 37.38 -54.54 20.17
C TYR A 133 38.15 -55.57 19.33
N TYR A 134 39.44 -55.80 19.59
CA TYR A 134 40.33 -56.52 18.67
C TYR A 134 41.02 -57.75 19.28
N LYS A 135 40.64 -58.20 20.49
CA LYS A 135 41.24 -59.37 21.16
C LYS A 135 41.34 -60.61 20.27
N ASP A 136 40.26 -60.93 19.56
CA ASP A 136 40.19 -62.15 18.72
C ASP A 136 41.15 -62.07 17.52
N ILE A 137 41.43 -60.86 17.02
CA ILE A 137 42.35 -60.61 15.89
C ILE A 137 43.82 -60.62 16.35
N ILE A 138 44.10 -60.01 17.51
CA ILE A 138 45.48 -59.92 18.05
C ILE A 138 46.01 -61.32 18.44
N ILE A 139 45.16 -62.20 18.97
CA ILE A 139 45.51 -63.59 19.31
C ILE A 139 45.77 -64.42 18.05
N ASP A 140 45.01 -64.20 16.97
CA ASP A 140 45.18 -64.93 15.70
C ASP A 140 46.49 -64.57 14.97
N ILE A 141 46.96 -63.31 15.08
CA ILE A 141 48.23 -62.85 14.47
C ILE A 141 49.46 -63.56 15.09
N GLU A 142 49.49 -63.78 16.41
CA GLU A 142 50.57 -64.54 17.05
C GLU A 142 50.43 -66.06 16.83
N GLY A 143 49.20 -66.58 16.74
CA GLY A 143 48.93 -67.95 16.32
C GLY A 143 49.51 -68.26 14.94
N PHE A 144 49.53 -67.27 14.04
CA PHE A 144 50.13 -67.37 12.72
C PHE A 144 51.67 -67.40 12.76
N ASN A 145 52.30 -66.61 13.63
CA ASN A 145 53.77 -66.61 13.80
C ASN A 145 54.31 -67.87 14.51
N TYR A 146 53.48 -68.57 15.29
CA TYR A 146 53.84 -69.84 15.93
C TYR A 146 54.12 -70.98 14.91
N TYR A 147 53.54 -70.91 13.71
CA TYR A 147 53.72 -71.95 12.67
C TYR A 147 54.93 -71.72 11.75
N GLN A 148 55.60 -70.56 11.81
CA GLN A 148 56.80 -70.29 11.02
C GLN A 148 58.13 -70.47 11.79
N SER A 149 58.11 -70.53 13.12
CA SER A 149 59.35 -70.67 13.90
C SER A 149 59.30 -71.79 14.94
N LYS A 150 59.43 -73.05 14.50
CA LYS A 150 60.20 -74.07 15.23
C LYS A 150 60.45 -75.29 14.35
N GLY A 151 61.71 -75.47 13.98
CA GLY A 151 62.21 -76.71 13.42
C GLY A 151 62.06 -77.88 14.40
N ASN A 152 61.93 -79.06 13.82
CA ASN A 152 61.82 -80.40 14.41
C ASN A 152 60.44 -80.84 14.90
N ASN A 153 59.54 -81.17 13.96
CA ASN A 153 58.79 -82.45 13.92
C ASN A 153 57.97 -82.59 12.60
N ASN A 154 58.63 -82.70 11.44
CA ASN A 154 58.03 -82.52 10.10
C ASN A 154 57.35 -83.75 9.46
N GLN A 155 57.24 -84.92 10.12
CA GLN A 155 56.49 -86.04 9.50
C GLN A 155 54.98 -86.05 9.82
N ASN A 156 54.54 -85.43 10.92
CA ASN A 156 53.13 -85.47 11.32
C ASN A 156 52.24 -84.46 10.56
N GLY A 157 52.79 -83.31 10.15
CA GLY A 157 52.06 -82.26 9.42
C GLY A 157 51.68 -82.67 8.00
N LEU A 158 52.67 -83.09 7.21
CA LEU A 158 52.47 -83.58 5.85
C LEU A 158 51.58 -84.83 5.80
N MET A 159 51.75 -85.75 6.75
CA MET A 159 50.95 -86.98 6.80
C MET A 159 49.48 -86.69 7.15
N LYS A 160 49.22 -85.67 7.98
CA LYS A 160 47.87 -85.14 8.25
C LYS A 160 47.29 -84.45 7.01
N LEU A 161 48.07 -83.63 6.30
CA LEU A 161 47.67 -82.97 5.05
C LEU A 161 47.29 -83.98 3.96
N VAL A 162 48.13 -85.00 3.73
CA VAL A 162 47.86 -86.08 2.77
C VAL A 162 46.59 -86.86 3.14
N LYS A 163 46.35 -87.08 4.44
CA LYS A 163 45.14 -87.77 4.91
C LYS A 163 43.88 -86.92 4.68
N LEU A 164 43.93 -85.62 4.99
CA LEU A 164 42.83 -84.69 4.76
C LEU A 164 42.53 -84.55 3.26
N ALA A 165 43.57 -84.39 2.43
CA ALA A 165 43.43 -84.28 0.99
C ALA A 165 42.79 -85.54 0.36
N LYS A 166 43.18 -86.74 0.81
CA LYS A 166 42.56 -88.01 0.39
C LYS A 166 41.12 -88.17 0.87
N ASN A 167 40.75 -87.53 1.98
CA ASN A 167 39.39 -87.54 2.53
C ASN A 167 38.46 -86.49 1.88
N GLY A 168 38.93 -85.77 0.85
CA GLY A 168 38.09 -84.83 0.10
C GLY A 168 38.13 -83.38 0.58
N ASP A 169 39.02 -83.03 1.53
CA ASP A 169 39.19 -81.65 1.99
C ASP A 169 39.86 -80.81 0.88
N LEU A 170 39.11 -79.87 0.30
CA LEU A 170 39.51 -79.11 -0.88
C LEU A 170 40.72 -78.20 -0.61
N ASP A 171 40.79 -77.58 0.57
CA ASP A 171 41.93 -76.73 0.95
C ASP A 171 43.17 -77.58 1.20
N ALA A 172 43.02 -78.77 1.82
CA ALA A 172 44.10 -79.73 1.96
C ALA A 172 44.57 -80.29 0.61
N GLN A 173 43.67 -80.50 -0.36
CA GLN A 173 44.02 -80.91 -1.72
C GLN A 173 44.79 -79.81 -2.46
N TYR A 174 44.34 -78.56 -2.36
CA TYR A 174 45.01 -77.41 -2.97
C TYR A 174 46.40 -77.21 -2.35
N ASN A 175 46.50 -77.23 -1.02
CA ASN A 175 47.77 -77.12 -0.32
C ASN A 175 48.70 -78.30 -0.61
N LEU A 176 48.18 -79.53 -0.72
CA LEU A 176 48.98 -80.69 -1.13
C LEU A 176 49.48 -80.54 -2.58
N ALA A 177 48.67 -79.95 -3.47
CA ALA A 177 49.09 -79.62 -4.82
C ALA A 177 50.25 -78.62 -4.82
N ILE A 178 50.21 -77.60 -3.95
CA ILE A 178 51.33 -76.68 -3.71
C ILE A 178 52.61 -77.45 -3.33
N HIS A 179 52.54 -78.37 -2.36
CA HIS A 179 53.72 -79.13 -1.93
C HIS A 179 54.34 -79.98 -3.06
N TYR A 180 53.51 -80.61 -3.91
CA TYR A 180 54.00 -81.34 -5.10
C TYR A 180 54.57 -80.42 -6.18
N MET A 181 54.04 -79.21 -6.32
CA MET A 181 54.53 -78.21 -7.26
C MET A 181 55.90 -77.64 -6.83
N ASP A 182 56.01 -77.24 -5.55
CA ASP A 182 57.19 -76.54 -5.03
C ASP A 182 58.31 -77.51 -4.60
N GLY A 183 58.01 -78.80 -4.42
CA GLY A 183 59.00 -79.80 -3.95
C GLY A 183 59.39 -79.63 -2.48
N VAL A 184 58.53 -78.97 -1.69
CA VAL A 184 58.75 -78.69 -0.26
C VAL A 184 58.23 -79.88 0.54
N GLU A 185 59.13 -80.57 1.25
CA GLU A 185 58.87 -81.78 2.05
C GLU A 185 58.44 -83.05 1.26
N ILE A 186 58.15 -82.92 -0.04
CA ILE A 186 57.84 -84.01 -0.98
C ILE A 186 58.66 -83.81 -2.26
N GLN A 187 59.01 -84.88 -2.98
CA GLN A 187 59.64 -84.75 -4.30
C GLN A 187 58.71 -84.01 -5.28
N LYS A 188 59.25 -82.97 -5.95
CA LYS A 188 58.54 -82.22 -7.00
C LYS A 188 57.96 -83.17 -8.04
N ASN A 189 56.67 -83.04 -8.33
CA ASN A 189 55.95 -83.86 -9.29
C ASN A 189 54.80 -83.06 -9.91
N GLU A 190 55.00 -82.59 -11.14
CA GLU A 190 54.08 -81.71 -11.86
C GLU A 190 52.75 -82.39 -12.19
N GLU A 191 52.77 -83.67 -12.56
CA GLU A 191 51.55 -84.44 -12.85
C GLU A 191 50.68 -84.58 -11.59
N LYS A 192 51.28 -84.92 -10.45
CA LYS A 192 50.56 -85.02 -9.17
C LYS A 192 50.07 -83.66 -8.69
N ALA A 193 50.87 -82.61 -8.84
CA ALA A 193 50.44 -81.26 -8.54
C ALA A 193 49.19 -80.90 -9.36
N PHE A 194 49.22 -81.13 -10.68
CA PHE A 194 48.09 -80.85 -11.56
C PHE A 194 46.84 -81.65 -11.19
N GLU A 195 46.98 -82.96 -10.93
CA GLU A 195 45.86 -83.79 -10.47
C GLU A 195 45.25 -83.30 -9.16
N TRP A 196 46.07 -82.90 -8.19
CA TRP A 196 45.59 -82.43 -6.90
C TRP A 196 44.94 -81.05 -6.99
N PHE A 197 45.44 -80.14 -7.83
CA PHE A 197 44.76 -78.89 -8.12
C PHE A 197 43.41 -79.12 -8.79
N LEU A 198 43.31 -80.02 -9.78
CA LEU A 198 42.01 -80.31 -10.38
C LEU A 198 41.02 -80.90 -9.37
N LYS A 199 41.49 -81.74 -8.45
CA LYS A 199 40.67 -82.30 -7.37
C LYS A 199 40.22 -81.23 -6.38
N SER A 200 41.10 -80.29 -6.00
CA SER A 200 40.74 -79.19 -5.10
C SER A 200 39.68 -78.25 -5.67
N GLU A 201 39.48 -78.29 -6.98
CA GLU A 201 38.45 -77.52 -7.67
C GLU A 201 37.17 -78.33 -7.98
N GLN A 202 37.11 -79.63 -7.65
CA GLN A 202 35.90 -80.46 -7.81
C GLN A 202 34.98 -80.35 -6.59
N SER A 203 34.14 -79.32 -6.55
CA SER A 203 32.92 -79.34 -5.73
C SER A 203 31.68 -79.53 -6.62
N GLU A 204 30.66 -80.20 -6.08
CA GLU A 204 29.41 -80.62 -6.73
C GLU A 204 28.48 -79.46 -7.17
N TYR A 205 28.99 -78.25 -7.34
CA TYR A 205 28.25 -77.07 -7.80
C TYR A 205 29.11 -76.18 -8.72
N LEU A 206 29.53 -76.72 -9.86
CA LEU A 206 30.15 -75.93 -10.94
C LEU A 206 29.17 -75.70 -12.08
N ILE A 207 28.46 -74.58 -12.04
CA ILE A 207 28.01 -73.89 -13.26
C ILE A 207 29.19 -73.00 -13.68
N ALA A 208 30.19 -73.59 -14.32
CA ALA A 208 31.06 -72.84 -15.21
C ALA A 208 30.36 -72.77 -16.57
N ASN A 209 29.61 -71.68 -16.79
CA ASN A 209 29.14 -71.32 -18.12
C ASN A 209 30.35 -70.97 -18.98
N ASP A 210 30.74 -71.95 -19.80
CA ASP A 210 31.58 -71.93 -21.00
C ASP A 210 32.71 -72.97 -20.90
N LYS A 211 32.47 -74.14 -21.50
CA LYS A 211 33.41 -75.26 -21.58
C LYS A 211 34.80 -74.82 -22.06
N LYS A 212 34.84 -73.79 -22.92
CA LYS A 212 36.07 -73.23 -23.48
C LYS A 212 36.91 -72.48 -22.45
N GLU A 213 36.30 -71.71 -21.55
CA GLU A 213 37.04 -71.00 -20.50
C GLU A 213 37.65 -71.98 -19.49
N LYS A 214 36.96 -73.09 -19.20
CA LYS A 214 37.48 -74.15 -18.32
C LYS A 214 38.68 -74.88 -18.95
N GLU A 215 38.59 -75.29 -20.22
CA GLU A 215 39.72 -75.93 -20.92
C GLU A 215 40.95 -75.00 -20.98
N GLU A 216 40.74 -73.70 -21.16
CA GLU A 216 41.83 -72.71 -21.16
C GLU A 216 42.45 -72.54 -19.76
N PHE A 217 41.63 -72.51 -18.69
CA PHE A 217 42.15 -72.50 -17.32
C PHE A 217 43.00 -73.73 -17.00
N GLU A 218 42.55 -74.93 -17.37
CA GLU A 218 43.31 -76.17 -17.14
C GLU A 218 44.66 -76.15 -17.88
N LYS A 219 44.70 -75.61 -19.10
CA LYS A 219 45.93 -75.43 -19.87
C LYS A 219 46.88 -74.41 -19.21
N LEU A 220 46.35 -73.28 -18.76
CA LEU A 220 47.12 -72.27 -18.03
C LEU A 220 47.66 -72.84 -16.71
N LEU A 221 46.87 -73.62 -15.99
CA LEU A 221 47.27 -74.26 -14.75
C LEU A 221 48.44 -75.24 -14.95
N LYS A 222 48.42 -76.08 -15.99
CA LYS A 222 49.56 -76.95 -16.33
C LYS A 222 50.84 -76.16 -16.57
N LEU A 223 50.75 -75.07 -17.34
CA LEU A 223 51.90 -74.21 -17.62
C LEU A 223 52.39 -73.49 -16.36
N ALA A 224 51.48 -73.06 -15.48
CA ALA A 224 51.80 -72.39 -14.23
C ALA A 224 52.54 -73.32 -13.25
N ILE A 225 52.16 -74.60 -13.19
CA ILE A 225 52.83 -75.63 -12.38
C ILE A 225 54.27 -75.89 -12.86
N ALA A 226 54.52 -75.73 -14.16
CA ALA A 226 55.85 -75.77 -14.76
C ALA A 226 56.61 -74.42 -14.65
N ASP A 227 56.24 -73.56 -13.70
CA ASP A 227 56.85 -72.26 -13.40
C ASP A 227 56.82 -71.24 -14.56
N ASN A 228 55.86 -71.36 -15.49
CA ASN A 228 55.70 -70.36 -16.55
C ASN A 228 55.18 -69.03 -15.99
N LEU A 229 56.02 -68.00 -16.03
CA LEU A 229 55.76 -66.67 -15.47
C LEU A 229 54.46 -65.99 -15.95
N ILE A 230 54.09 -66.17 -17.23
CA ILE A 230 52.85 -65.62 -17.81
C ILE A 230 51.63 -66.43 -17.33
N ALA A 231 51.76 -67.75 -17.29
CA ALA A 231 50.69 -68.62 -16.84
C ALA A 231 50.39 -68.43 -15.34
N LEU A 232 51.40 -68.23 -14.48
CA LEU A 232 51.22 -67.90 -13.06
C LEU A 232 50.31 -66.68 -12.88
N PHE A 233 50.55 -65.62 -13.66
CA PHE A 233 49.70 -64.42 -13.65
C PHE A 233 48.28 -64.72 -14.11
N HIS A 234 48.11 -65.41 -15.24
CA HIS A 234 46.78 -65.68 -15.78
C HIS A 234 45.96 -66.63 -14.91
N VAL A 235 46.58 -67.57 -14.21
CA VAL A 235 45.89 -68.40 -13.20
C VAL A 235 45.38 -67.53 -12.05
N GLY A 236 46.20 -66.61 -11.54
CA GLY A 236 45.75 -65.61 -10.55
C GLY A 236 44.59 -64.76 -11.06
N TYR A 237 44.64 -64.35 -12.34
CA TYR A 237 43.55 -63.62 -13.00
C TYR A 237 42.26 -64.44 -13.09
N CYS A 238 42.38 -65.72 -13.42
CA CYS A 238 41.23 -66.63 -13.47
C CYS A 238 40.55 -66.75 -12.10
N TYR A 239 41.33 -66.92 -11.03
CA TYR A 239 40.80 -66.92 -9.67
C TYR A 239 40.21 -65.56 -9.24
N GLN A 240 40.81 -64.43 -9.63
CA GLN A 240 40.30 -63.11 -9.25
C GLN A 240 38.94 -62.79 -9.87
N TYR A 241 38.72 -63.18 -11.13
CA TYR A 241 37.52 -62.81 -11.89
C TYR A 241 36.56 -63.96 -12.15
N GLY A 242 36.90 -65.18 -11.70
CA GLY A 242 36.09 -66.37 -11.90
C GLY A 242 36.02 -66.80 -13.38
N LYS A 243 37.15 -66.77 -14.08
CA LYS A 243 37.25 -67.14 -15.51
C LYS A 243 37.66 -68.60 -15.65
N GLY A 244 36.74 -69.45 -16.12
CA GLY A 244 36.96 -70.91 -16.19
C GLY A 244 37.03 -71.63 -14.83
N ILE A 245 37.00 -70.90 -13.71
CA ILE A 245 37.05 -71.39 -12.33
C ILE A 245 36.24 -70.48 -11.40
N SER A 246 35.89 -70.95 -10.20
CA SER A 246 35.21 -70.14 -9.18
C SER A 246 36.10 -68.99 -8.68
N LYS A 247 35.50 -67.82 -8.48
CA LYS A 247 36.21 -66.64 -7.94
C LYS A 247 36.75 -66.95 -6.54
N ASN A 248 38.06 -66.77 -6.33
CA ASN A 248 38.72 -66.89 -5.03
C ASN A 248 39.88 -65.89 -4.93
N GLU A 249 39.73 -64.89 -4.06
CA GLU A 249 40.70 -63.79 -3.96
C GLU A 249 42.00 -64.19 -3.24
N ILE A 250 41.93 -65.12 -2.28
CA ILE A 250 43.11 -65.62 -1.54
C ILE A 250 44.00 -66.42 -2.49
N LYS A 251 43.43 -67.37 -3.25
CA LYS A 251 44.17 -68.11 -4.28
C LYS A 251 44.72 -67.15 -5.34
N ALA A 252 43.95 -66.16 -5.78
CA ALA A 252 44.44 -65.16 -6.73
C ALA A 252 45.68 -64.41 -6.21
N PHE A 253 45.64 -63.97 -4.95
CA PHE A 253 46.76 -63.31 -4.28
C PHE A 253 48.01 -64.21 -4.23
N GLU A 254 47.87 -65.49 -3.89
CA GLU A 254 49.00 -66.44 -3.87
C GLU A 254 49.64 -66.62 -5.25
N TRP A 255 48.84 -66.81 -6.30
CA TRP A 255 49.34 -66.96 -7.68
C TRP A 255 49.98 -65.66 -8.21
N TYR A 256 49.39 -64.51 -7.91
CA TYR A 256 50.03 -63.22 -8.21
C TYR A 256 51.31 -63.02 -7.42
N THR A 257 51.37 -63.48 -6.17
CA THR A 257 52.59 -63.44 -5.36
C THR A 257 53.69 -64.24 -6.02
N ARG A 258 53.40 -65.48 -6.44
CA ARG A 258 54.38 -66.29 -7.19
C ARG A 258 54.83 -65.60 -8.47
N SER A 259 53.89 -65.14 -9.28
CA SER A 259 54.20 -64.43 -10.53
C SER A 259 55.09 -63.19 -10.29
N ALA A 260 54.79 -62.38 -9.28
CA ALA A 260 55.58 -61.20 -8.93
C ALA A 260 57.02 -61.52 -8.52
N HIS A 261 57.22 -62.61 -7.77
CA HIS A 261 58.55 -63.05 -7.31
C HIS A 261 59.42 -63.61 -8.45
N THR A 262 58.82 -64.10 -9.55
CA THR A 262 59.58 -64.45 -10.77
C THR A 262 60.14 -63.22 -11.52
N GLY A 263 59.72 -62.01 -11.13
CA GLY A 263 60.08 -60.77 -11.82
C GLY A 263 59.08 -60.35 -12.91
N TYR A 264 57.98 -61.10 -13.11
CA TYR A 264 56.98 -60.75 -14.13
C TYR A 264 56.27 -59.45 -13.79
N THR A 265 56.34 -58.48 -14.71
CA THR A 265 55.96 -57.10 -14.41
C THR A 265 54.47 -56.92 -14.13
N ASP A 266 53.58 -57.63 -14.85
CA ASP A 266 52.14 -57.60 -14.58
C ASP A 266 51.81 -58.30 -13.25
N GLY A 267 52.56 -59.35 -12.89
CA GLY A 267 52.48 -60.01 -11.59
C GLY A 267 52.82 -59.06 -10.45
N GLN A 268 53.93 -58.31 -10.57
CA GLN A 268 54.33 -57.28 -9.60
C GLN A 268 53.27 -56.16 -9.47
N PHE A 269 52.72 -55.69 -10.59
CA PHE A 269 51.63 -54.71 -10.58
C PHE A 269 50.39 -55.25 -9.86
N LYS A 270 49.96 -56.47 -10.19
CA LYS A 270 48.79 -57.08 -9.56
C LYS A 270 48.98 -57.35 -8.09
N LEU A 271 50.18 -57.75 -7.67
CA LEU A 271 50.49 -57.89 -6.24
C LEU A 271 50.39 -56.56 -5.51
N GLY A 272 50.95 -55.47 -6.08
CA GLY A 272 50.78 -54.13 -5.55
C GLY A 272 49.30 -53.70 -5.48
N TYR A 273 48.53 -54.04 -6.52
CA TYR A 273 47.08 -53.80 -6.57
C TYR A 273 46.30 -54.56 -5.50
N CYS A 274 46.70 -55.80 -5.20
CA CYS A 274 46.09 -56.60 -4.13
C CYS A 274 46.33 -55.96 -2.76
N TYR A 275 47.54 -55.50 -2.47
CA TYR A 275 47.83 -54.78 -1.22
C TYR A 275 47.14 -53.41 -1.14
N ASP A 276 46.99 -52.68 -2.24
CA ASP A 276 46.30 -51.38 -2.27
C ASP A 276 44.79 -51.53 -1.97
N HIS A 277 44.16 -52.58 -2.52
CA HIS A 277 42.71 -52.78 -2.44
C HIS A 277 42.27 -53.81 -1.38
N GLY A 278 43.20 -54.58 -0.82
CA GLY A 278 42.90 -55.66 0.13
C GLY A 278 42.27 -56.89 -0.55
N ILE A 279 42.77 -57.27 -1.72
CA ILE A 279 42.24 -58.41 -2.50
C ILE A 279 43.03 -59.66 -2.12
N GLY A 280 42.39 -60.59 -1.41
CA GLY A 280 43.05 -61.82 -0.92
C GLY A 280 44.08 -61.62 0.19
N THR A 281 44.28 -60.37 0.64
CA THR A 281 45.17 -59.95 1.72
C THR A 281 44.60 -58.70 2.39
N GLU A 282 45.12 -58.31 3.56
CA GLU A 282 44.81 -57.00 4.14
C GLU A 282 45.43 -55.85 3.32
N LYS A 283 44.82 -54.66 3.45
CA LYS A 283 45.34 -53.45 2.82
C LYS A 283 46.66 -53.03 3.45
N ASP A 284 47.69 -52.84 2.63
CA ASP A 284 49.02 -52.43 3.07
C ASP A 284 49.61 -51.43 2.06
N GLU A 285 49.55 -50.14 2.39
CA GLU A 285 50.02 -49.10 1.48
C GLU A 285 51.53 -49.13 1.26
N ILE A 286 52.32 -49.62 2.23
CA ILE A 286 53.78 -49.68 2.12
C ILE A 286 54.15 -50.80 1.15
N LYS A 287 53.58 -52.00 1.32
CA LYS A 287 53.82 -53.11 0.38
C LYS A 287 53.27 -52.80 -1.01
N ALA A 288 52.12 -52.14 -1.10
CA ALA A 288 51.59 -51.68 -2.38
C ALA A 288 52.57 -50.73 -3.09
N PHE A 289 53.12 -49.75 -2.35
CA PHE A 289 54.14 -48.83 -2.87
C PHE A 289 55.37 -49.58 -3.38
N GLU A 290 55.93 -50.50 -2.61
CA GLU A 290 57.13 -51.27 -2.98
C GLU A 290 56.92 -52.09 -4.26
N TRP A 291 55.78 -52.78 -4.38
CA TRP A 291 55.47 -53.59 -5.56
C TRP A 291 55.11 -52.75 -6.78
N TYR A 292 54.41 -51.63 -6.60
CA TYR A 292 54.21 -50.66 -7.67
C TYR A 292 55.52 -50.04 -8.13
N LEU A 293 56.46 -49.74 -7.23
CA LEU A 293 57.79 -49.23 -7.57
C LEU A 293 58.56 -50.22 -8.45
N LYS A 294 58.67 -51.48 -8.02
CA LYS A 294 59.32 -52.55 -8.79
C LYS A 294 58.71 -52.71 -10.19
N SER A 295 57.38 -52.73 -10.28
CA SER A 295 56.67 -52.87 -11.55
C SER A 295 56.82 -51.63 -12.45
N ALA A 296 56.80 -50.43 -11.85
CA ALA A 296 56.94 -49.16 -12.57
C ALA A 296 58.35 -48.94 -13.15
N GLU A 297 59.38 -49.35 -12.42
CA GLU A 297 60.79 -49.34 -12.87
C GLU A 297 61.01 -50.27 -14.07
N ASN A 298 60.29 -51.39 -14.11
CA ASN A 298 60.24 -52.32 -15.24
C ASN A 298 59.34 -51.85 -16.40
N GLY A 299 58.82 -50.61 -16.36
CA GLY A 299 58.13 -49.98 -17.49
C GLY A 299 56.62 -50.18 -17.55
N HIS A 300 55.98 -50.83 -16.56
CA HIS A 300 54.54 -51.07 -16.61
C HIS A 300 53.73 -49.79 -16.41
N ALA A 301 52.98 -49.39 -17.44
CA ALA A 301 52.41 -48.06 -17.56
C ALA A 301 51.37 -47.73 -16.46
N MET A 302 50.54 -48.69 -16.03
CA MET A 302 49.60 -48.46 -14.92
C MET A 302 50.30 -48.44 -13.55
N ALA A 303 51.40 -49.19 -13.39
CA ALA A 303 52.19 -49.15 -12.16
C ALA A 303 52.88 -47.79 -12.01
N GLN A 304 53.43 -47.25 -13.09
CA GLN A 304 53.98 -45.89 -13.13
C GLN A 304 52.93 -44.83 -12.75
N ASN A 305 51.70 -44.97 -13.25
CA ASN A 305 50.61 -44.07 -12.87
C ASN A 305 50.28 -44.18 -11.38
N ASN A 306 50.09 -45.39 -10.86
CA ASN A 306 49.74 -45.61 -9.47
C ASN A 306 50.86 -45.12 -8.54
N LEU A 307 52.12 -45.32 -8.93
CA LEU A 307 53.26 -44.78 -8.21
C LEU A 307 53.27 -43.25 -8.18
N GLY A 308 52.92 -42.61 -9.31
CA GLY A 308 52.72 -41.15 -9.36
C GLY A 308 51.65 -40.68 -8.37
N HIS A 309 50.54 -41.41 -8.28
CA HIS A 309 49.47 -41.14 -7.30
C HIS A 309 49.94 -41.33 -5.85
N TYR A 310 50.73 -42.38 -5.58
CA TYR A 310 51.30 -42.61 -4.25
C TYR A 310 52.23 -41.48 -3.83
N PHE A 311 53.09 -40.98 -4.73
CA PHE A 311 53.91 -39.80 -4.45
C PHE A 311 53.09 -38.52 -4.28
N GLN A 312 52.03 -38.31 -5.08
CA GLN A 312 51.19 -37.11 -4.99
C GLN A 312 50.51 -36.98 -3.62
N TYR A 313 50.07 -38.10 -3.04
CA TYR A 313 49.33 -38.12 -1.77
C TYR A 313 50.15 -38.60 -0.57
N GLY A 314 51.38 -39.07 -0.77
CA GLY A 314 52.21 -39.64 0.30
C GLY A 314 51.65 -40.95 0.85
N LYS A 315 51.10 -41.81 -0.02
CA LYS A 315 50.62 -43.14 0.38
C LYS A 315 51.78 -44.12 0.41
N GLY A 316 51.99 -44.83 1.51
CA GLY A 316 53.13 -45.75 1.67
C GLY A 316 54.53 -45.12 1.50
N THR A 317 54.61 -43.80 1.37
CA THR A 317 55.84 -43.02 1.12
C THR A 317 55.64 -41.55 1.52
N THR A 318 56.67 -40.72 1.47
CA THR A 318 56.51 -39.27 1.72
C THR A 318 55.94 -38.55 0.50
N LYS A 319 55.02 -37.60 0.73
CA LYS A 319 54.43 -36.78 -0.33
C LYS A 319 55.52 -36.06 -1.12
N ASN A 320 55.54 -36.22 -2.45
CA ASN A 320 56.51 -35.61 -3.35
C ASN A 320 55.88 -35.34 -4.74
N GLU A 321 55.51 -34.09 -4.98
CA GLU A 321 54.80 -33.70 -6.21
C GLU A 321 55.70 -33.72 -7.46
N THR A 322 57.00 -33.47 -7.31
CA THR A 322 57.98 -33.57 -8.42
C THR A 322 58.10 -35.01 -8.90
N LYS A 323 58.26 -35.97 -7.98
CA LYS A 323 58.27 -37.40 -8.32
C LYS A 323 56.94 -37.86 -8.90
N ALA A 324 55.82 -37.34 -8.38
CA ALA A 324 54.50 -37.63 -8.94
C ALA A 324 54.43 -37.22 -10.41
N PHE A 325 54.84 -35.98 -10.72
CA PHE A 325 54.90 -35.47 -12.09
C PHE A 325 55.80 -36.30 -13.01
N GLU A 326 56.99 -36.69 -12.54
CA GLU A 326 57.92 -37.56 -13.29
C GLU A 326 57.29 -38.92 -13.63
N TRP A 327 56.66 -39.58 -12.65
CA TRP A 327 56.05 -40.90 -12.85
C TRP A 327 54.78 -40.85 -13.70
N TYR A 328 53.95 -39.81 -13.55
CA TYR A 328 52.84 -39.57 -14.48
C TYR A 328 53.34 -39.30 -15.90
N THR A 329 54.47 -38.59 -16.06
CA THR A 329 55.10 -38.36 -17.37
C THR A 329 55.57 -39.66 -18.01
N LYS A 330 56.23 -40.54 -17.24
CA LYS A 330 56.63 -41.87 -17.70
C LYS A 330 55.41 -42.69 -18.13
N SER A 331 54.36 -42.72 -17.31
CA SER A 331 53.11 -43.44 -17.63
C SER A 331 52.44 -42.92 -18.90
N ALA A 332 52.38 -41.60 -19.07
CA ALA A 332 51.87 -40.96 -20.28
C ALA A 332 52.71 -41.34 -21.52
N ASN A 333 54.04 -41.28 -21.42
CA ASN A 333 54.93 -41.65 -22.52
C ASN A 333 54.83 -43.14 -22.90
N ALA A 334 54.49 -44.01 -21.94
CA ALA A 334 54.18 -45.42 -22.16
C ALA A 334 52.77 -45.68 -22.76
N GLY A 335 52.01 -44.64 -23.09
CA GLY A 335 50.71 -44.76 -23.77
C GLY A 335 49.51 -44.96 -22.84
N CYS A 336 49.67 -44.79 -21.52
CA CYS A 336 48.57 -44.97 -20.57
C CYS A 336 47.55 -43.83 -20.66
N SER A 337 46.28 -44.18 -20.90
CA SER A 337 45.18 -43.20 -20.99
C SER A 337 44.92 -42.45 -19.66
N LEU A 338 45.12 -43.13 -18.53
CA LEU A 338 45.09 -42.56 -17.18
C LEU A 338 46.32 -41.69 -16.90
N GLY A 339 47.50 -42.10 -17.40
CA GLY A 339 48.73 -41.30 -17.35
C GLY A 339 48.59 -39.97 -18.10
N TYR A 340 47.99 -39.99 -19.30
CA TYR A 340 47.64 -38.75 -20.03
C TYR A 340 46.73 -37.83 -19.23
N TYR A 341 45.72 -38.38 -18.56
CA TYR A 341 44.81 -37.58 -17.73
C TYR A 341 45.54 -36.95 -16.55
N ASN A 342 46.30 -37.74 -15.79
CA ASN A 342 46.99 -37.25 -14.59
C ASN A 342 48.08 -36.24 -14.93
N LEU A 343 48.78 -36.40 -16.06
CA LEU A 343 49.72 -35.41 -16.53
C LEU A 343 49.03 -34.09 -16.93
N GLY A 344 47.85 -34.16 -17.56
CA GLY A 344 47.01 -33.00 -17.81
C GLY A 344 46.55 -32.33 -16.50
N TYR A 345 46.20 -33.13 -15.50
CA TYR A 345 45.82 -32.67 -14.17
C TYR A 345 46.97 -31.95 -13.43
N CYS A 346 48.21 -32.43 -13.58
CA CYS A 346 49.38 -31.76 -13.04
C CYS A 346 49.57 -30.35 -13.60
N TYR A 347 49.44 -30.18 -14.93
CA TYR A 347 49.54 -28.87 -15.58
C TYR A 347 48.35 -27.93 -15.25
N GLU A 348 47.19 -28.48 -14.91
CA GLU A 348 46.02 -27.71 -14.48
C GLU A 348 46.16 -27.21 -13.04
N ASN A 349 46.72 -28.03 -12.13
CA ASN A 349 46.70 -27.79 -10.67
C ASN A 349 48.07 -27.56 -10.01
N VAL A 350 49.13 -27.33 -10.80
CA VAL A 350 50.48 -26.98 -10.30
C VAL A 350 51.07 -28.10 -9.42
N ILE A 351 50.98 -29.36 -9.87
CA ILE A 351 51.56 -30.52 -9.16
C ILE A 351 52.90 -30.86 -9.79
N GLY A 352 54.00 -30.51 -9.13
CA GLY A 352 55.36 -30.75 -9.61
C GLY A 352 55.74 -29.98 -10.88
N THR A 353 54.90 -29.04 -11.32
CA THR A 353 55.08 -28.20 -12.51
C THR A 353 54.33 -26.88 -12.37
N GLU A 354 54.52 -25.94 -13.30
CA GLU A 354 53.79 -24.66 -13.34
C GLU A 354 52.45 -24.79 -14.09
N ILE A 355 51.52 -23.87 -13.84
CA ILE A 355 50.23 -23.84 -14.53
C ILE A 355 50.43 -23.68 -16.05
N ASN A 356 49.91 -24.62 -16.83
CA ASN A 356 49.95 -24.54 -18.29
C ASN A 356 48.66 -25.13 -18.90
N LYS A 357 47.66 -24.26 -19.09
CA LYS A 357 46.34 -24.64 -19.58
C LYS A 357 46.39 -25.25 -21.00
N THR A 358 47.31 -24.80 -21.85
CA THR A 358 47.47 -25.32 -23.21
C THR A 358 48.03 -26.74 -23.19
N LYS A 359 49.07 -27.02 -22.38
CA LYS A 359 49.59 -28.39 -22.20
C LYS A 359 48.56 -29.29 -21.54
N ALA A 360 47.82 -28.81 -20.54
CA ALA A 360 46.72 -29.56 -19.94
C ALA A 360 45.68 -29.96 -20.99
N PHE A 361 45.29 -29.04 -21.87
CA PHE A 361 44.38 -29.30 -22.99
C PHE A 361 44.92 -30.38 -23.95
N GLU A 362 46.20 -30.31 -24.32
CA GLU A 362 46.84 -31.32 -25.20
C GLU A 362 46.84 -32.72 -24.57
N TRP A 363 47.18 -32.84 -23.29
CA TRP A 363 47.21 -34.12 -22.58
C TRP A 363 45.81 -34.69 -22.33
N TYR A 364 44.83 -33.85 -21.97
CA TYR A 364 43.43 -34.28 -21.91
C TYR A 364 42.89 -34.69 -23.29
N THR A 365 43.36 -34.06 -24.38
CA THR A 365 43.04 -34.48 -25.75
C THR A 365 43.53 -35.90 -26.05
N LYS A 366 44.78 -36.20 -25.68
CA LYS A 366 45.34 -37.56 -25.82
C LYS A 366 44.56 -38.58 -24.97
N SER A 367 44.25 -38.24 -23.72
CA SER A 367 43.46 -39.09 -22.82
C SER A 367 42.04 -39.36 -23.35
N ALA A 368 41.36 -38.33 -23.86
CA ALA A 368 40.01 -38.43 -24.42
C ALA A 368 39.98 -39.29 -25.70
N ASN A 369 40.97 -39.12 -26.58
CA ASN A 369 41.12 -39.90 -27.80
C ASN A 369 41.44 -41.38 -27.49
N ALA A 370 42.17 -41.65 -26.41
CA ALA A 370 42.42 -43.00 -25.91
C ALA A 370 41.21 -43.63 -25.18
N GLY A 371 40.06 -42.96 -25.17
CA GLY A 371 38.80 -43.52 -24.65
C GLY A 371 38.56 -43.33 -23.16
N TYR A 372 39.44 -42.64 -22.42
CA TYR A 372 39.26 -42.48 -20.97
C TYR A 372 38.14 -41.50 -20.65
N ALA A 373 37.10 -41.96 -19.94
CA ALA A 373 35.88 -41.19 -19.71
C ALA A 373 36.12 -39.86 -18.98
N ASN A 374 37.01 -39.81 -17.98
CA ASN A 374 37.32 -38.55 -17.29
C ASN A 374 38.11 -37.59 -18.20
N GLY A 375 38.97 -38.12 -19.07
CA GLY A 375 39.66 -37.34 -20.10
C GLY A 375 38.70 -36.74 -21.12
N GLN A 376 37.72 -37.52 -21.59
CA GLN A 376 36.64 -37.05 -22.46
C GLN A 376 35.82 -35.94 -21.78
N TYR A 377 35.45 -36.12 -20.51
CA TYR A 377 34.76 -35.09 -19.74
C TYR A 377 35.59 -33.80 -19.61
N LYS A 378 36.86 -33.91 -19.21
CA LYS A 378 37.75 -32.76 -19.04
C LYS A 378 37.96 -32.01 -20.35
N LEU A 379 38.11 -32.73 -21.47
CA LEU A 379 38.21 -32.11 -22.78
C LEU A 379 36.91 -31.35 -23.16
N GLY A 380 35.74 -31.95 -22.87
CA GLY A 380 34.46 -31.27 -23.03
C GLY A 380 34.37 -29.98 -22.19
N TYR A 381 34.82 -30.05 -20.93
CA TYR A 381 34.87 -28.90 -20.01
C TYR A 381 35.80 -27.79 -20.50
N PHE A 382 36.98 -28.13 -21.02
CA PHE A 382 37.91 -27.14 -21.56
C PHE A 382 37.34 -26.40 -22.76
N TYR A 383 36.58 -27.09 -23.62
CA TYR A 383 35.85 -26.45 -24.73
C TYR A 383 34.67 -25.59 -24.26
N ASP A 384 33.97 -25.93 -23.19
CA ASP A 384 32.82 -25.15 -22.70
C ASP A 384 33.26 -23.84 -22.03
N TYR A 385 34.37 -23.87 -21.29
CA TYR A 385 34.87 -22.75 -20.49
C TYR A 385 36.08 -22.00 -21.09
N SER A 386 36.45 -22.30 -22.34
CA SER A 386 37.58 -21.65 -23.03
C SER A 386 38.92 -21.78 -22.28
N ILE A 387 39.19 -22.95 -21.70
CA ILE A 387 40.40 -23.20 -20.92
C ILE A 387 41.45 -23.83 -21.84
N GLY A 388 42.57 -23.14 -22.08
CA GLY A 388 43.64 -23.66 -22.95
C GLY A 388 43.23 -23.83 -24.43
N THR A 389 42.00 -23.47 -24.78
CA THR A 389 41.41 -23.55 -26.13
C THR A 389 40.30 -22.50 -26.27
N VAL A 390 39.78 -22.33 -27.48
CA VAL A 390 38.68 -21.42 -27.77
C VAL A 390 37.35 -22.11 -27.46
N LYS A 391 36.40 -21.39 -26.86
CA LYS A 391 35.07 -21.91 -26.54
C LYS A 391 34.40 -22.57 -27.76
N ASN A 392 33.91 -23.80 -27.61
CA ASN A 392 33.19 -24.52 -28.68
C ASN A 392 32.14 -25.49 -28.09
N GLU A 393 30.89 -25.03 -28.04
CA GLU A 393 29.81 -25.79 -27.41
C GLU A 393 29.46 -27.09 -28.13
N ILE A 394 29.61 -27.15 -29.46
CA ILE A 394 29.36 -28.36 -30.26
C ILE A 394 30.39 -29.44 -29.93
N LYS A 395 31.67 -29.06 -29.83
CA LYS A 395 32.73 -30.00 -29.42
C LYS A 395 32.57 -30.40 -27.95
N ALA A 396 32.23 -29.47 -27.06
CA ALA A 396 31.92 -29.78 -25.67
C ALA A 396 30.82 -30.83 -25.55
N PHE A 397 29.68 -30.61 -26.23
CA PHE A 397 28.56 -31.55 -26.28
C PHE A 397 28.99 -32.94 -26.76
N LYS A 398 29.74 -33.03 -27.87
CA LYS A 398 30.21 -34.33 -28.41
C LYS A 398 31.09 -35.09 -27.42
N TRP A 399 31.96 -34.40 -26.68
CA TRP A 399 32.85 -35.03 -25.70
C TRP A 399 32.13 -35.39 -24.40
N TYR A 400 31.20 -34.55 -23.93
CA TYR A 400 30.30 -34.92 -22.83
C TYR A 400 29.45 -36.13 -23.18
N LEU A 401 28.93 -36.22 -24.42
CA LEU A 401 28.17 -37.39 -24.88
C LEU A 401 28.98 -38.67 -24.78
N LYS A 402 30.19 -38.71 -25.36
CA LYS A 402 31.08 -39.87 -25.29
C LYS A 402 31.40 -40.28 -23.85
N SER A 403 31.70 -39.31 -22.99
CA SER A 403 31.99 -39.57 -21.58
C SER A 403 30.77 -40.07 -20.80
N ALA A 404 29.59 -39.52 -21.09
CA ALA A 404 28.32 -39.89 -20.47
C ALA A 404 27.85 -41.31 -20.88
N GLU A 405 28.07 -41.68 -22.15
CA GLU A 405 27.82 -43.03 -22.68
C GLU A 405 28.73 -44.07 -22.01
N ASN A 406 29.96 -43.69 -21.63
CA ASN A 406 30.86 -44.49 -20.81
C ASN A 406 30.50 -44.51 -19.31
N GLY A 407 29.35 -43.96 -18.91
CA GLY A 407 28.84 -44.02 -17.55
C GLY A 407 29.36 -42.94 -16.59
N TYR A 408 30.16 -41.96 -17.06
CA TYR A 408 30.71 -40.95 -16.16
C TYR A 408 29.64 -39.97 -15.68
N ALA A 409 29.32 -40.04 -14.39
CA ALA A 409 28.14 -39.39 -13.81
C ALA A 409 28.14 -37.85 -13.96
N MET A 410 29.30 -37.20 -13.86
CA MET A 410 29.40 -35.74 -14.04
C MET A 410 29.19 -35.33 -15.51
N ALA A 411 29.66 -36.13 -16.47
CA ALA A 411 29.39 -35.90 -17.89
C ALA A 411 27.90 -36.11 -18.22
N GLN A 412 27.24 -37.10 -17.60
CA GLN A 412 25.79 -37.28 -17.74
C GLN A 412 25.02 -36.05 -17.24
N SER A 413 25.45 -35.45 -16.13
CA SER A 413 24.86 -34.18 -15.63
C SER A 413 25.06 -33.04 -16.63
N ASN A 414 26.28 -32.82 -17.10
CA ASN A 414 26.58 -31.75 -18.06
C ASN A 414 25.88 -31.97 -19.41
N LEU A 415 25.72 -33.22 -19.86
CA LEU A 415 24.96 -33.55 -21.06
C LEU A 415 23.47 -33.24 -20.89
N GLY A 416 22.90 -33.55 -19.71
CA GLY A 416 21.55 -33.12 -19.36
C GLY A 416 21.40 -31.60 -19.41
N TYR A 417 22.39 -30.87 -18.92
CA TYR A 417 22.44 -29.40 -18.99
C TYR A 417 22.51 -28.90 -20.44
N CYS A 418 23.32 -29.52 -21.30
CA CYS A 418 23.35 -29.21 -22.73
C CYS A 418 21.97 -29.35 -23.38
N PHE A 419 21.25 -30.44 -23.12
CA PHE A 419 19.89 -30.63 -23.64
C PHE A 419 18.88 -29.65 -23.05
N GLN A 420 18.97 -29.31 -21.76
CA GLN A 420 18.05 -28.38 -21.11
C GLN A 420 18.12 -26.96 -21.70
N TYR A 421 19.32 -26.50 -22.05
CA TYR A 421 19.54 -25.13 -22.51
C TYR A 421 19.91 -25.02 -24.00
N GLY A 422 19.99 -26.15 -24.71
CA GLY A 422 20.38 -26.17 -26.13
C GLY A 422 21.85 -25.79 -26.37
N LYS A 423 22.77 -26.13 -25.46
CA LYS A 423 24.21 -25.86 -25.64
C LYS A 423 24.85 -26.93 -26.52
N GLY A 424 25.24 -26.56 -27.74
CA GLY A 424 25.84 -27.47 -28.72
C GLY A 424 24.88 -28.51 -29.32
N THR A 425 23.58 -28.46 -28.97
CA THR A 425 22.49 -29.32 -29.44
C THR A 425 21.16 -28.55 -29.40
N ALA A 426 20.12 -29.05 -30.06
CA ALA A 426 18.76 -28.51 -29.85
C ALA A 426 18.27 -28.74 -28.42
N LYS A 427 17.49 -27.79 -27.89
CA LYS A 427 16.84 -27.89 -26.57
C LYS A 427 15.89 -29.10 -26.55
N ASN A 428 16.01 -29.96 -25.54
CA ASN A 428 15.16 -31.13 -25.36
C ASN A 428 15.04 -31.49 -23.87
N GLU A 429 13.89 -31.19 -23.26
CA GLU A 429 13.69 -31.37 -21.82
C GLU A 429 13.55 -32.85 -21.42
N ALA A 430 13.00 -33.70 -22.30
CA ALA A 430 12.89 -35.14 -22.04
C ALA A 430 14.26 -35.82 -21.98
N LYS A 431 15.15 -35.50 -22.92
CA LYS A 431 16.54 -35.98 -22.89
C LYS A 431 17.33 -35.42 -21.71
N ALA A 432 17.09 -34.16 -21.35
CA ALA A 432 17.71 -33.58 -20.15
C ALA A 432 17.31 -34.38 -18.90
N PHE A 433 16.02 -34.65 -18.72
CA PHE A 433 15.50 -35.46 -17.62
C PHE A 433 16.10 -36.87 -17.61
N GLU A 434 16.19 -37.54 -18.76
CA GLU A 434 16.80 -38.87 -18.88
C GLU A 434 18.25 -38.88 -18.38
N TRP A 435 19.08 -37.94 -18.85
CA TRP A 435 20.51 -37.89 -18.50
C TRP A 435 20.75 -37.43 -17.06
N TYR A 436 19.97 -36.48 -16.55
CA TYR A 436 20.00 -36.14 -15.12
C TYR A 436 19.58 -37.32 -14.25
N THR A 437 18.62 -38.13 -14.70
CA THR A 437 18.21 -39.36 -14.01
C THR A 437 19.38 -40.33 -13.91
N LYS A 438 20.03 -40.66 -15.04
CA LYS A 438 21.24 -41.52 -15.05
C LYS A 438 22.32 -40.99 -14.10
N SER A 439 22.63 -39.69 -14.19
CA SER A 439 23.63 -39.03 -13.34
C SER A 439 23.30 -39.10 -11.84
N ALA A 440 22.02 -38.87 -11.49
CA ALA A 440 21.56 -38.88 -10.11
C ALA A 440 21.62 -40.28 -9.48
N TYR A 441 21.23 -41.31 -10.24
CA TYR A 441 21.33 -42.71 -9.80
C TYR A 441 22.78 -43.20 -9.71
N ALA A 442 23.69 -42.66 -10.53
CA ALA A 442 25.13 -42.87 -10.41
C ALA A 442 25.78 -42.09 -9.23
N GLY A 443 24.98 -41.40 -8.40
CA GLY A 443 25.45 -40.74 -7.18
C GLY A 443 25.98 -39.32 -7.38
N CYS A 444 25.90 -38.74 -8.58
CA CYS A 444 26.40 -37.39 -8.82
C CYS A 444 25.51 -36.34 -8.14
N ALA A 445 26.09 -35.53 -7.25
CA ALA A 445 25.33 -34.55 -6.47
C ALA A 445 24.70 -33.44 -7.33
N SER A 446 25.37 -33.02 -8.43
CA SER A 446 24.80 -32.05 -9.39
C SER A 446 23.66 -32.67 -10.21
N GLY A 447 23.79 -33.94 -10.59
CA GLY A 447 22.72 -34.71 -11.24
C GLY A 447 21.48 -34.85 -10.36
N GLN A 448 21.68 -35.17 -9.07
CA GLN A 448 20.61 -35.24 -8.07
C GLN A 448 19.90 -33.88 -7.91
N TYR A 449 20.65 -32.78 -7.84
CA TYR A 449 20.09 -31.42 -7.81
C TYR A 449 19.26 -31.11 -9.06
N ASN A 450 19.81 -31.36 -10.26
CA ASN A 450 19.14 -31.07 -11.52
C ASN A 450 17.89 -31.93 -11.72
N LEU A 451 17.91 -33.19 -11.27
CA LEU A 451 16.72 -34.04 -11.25
C LEU A 451 15.66 -33.50 -10.29
N GLY A 452 16.07 -32.98 -9.13
CA GLY A 452 15.18 -32.25 -8.22
C GLY A 452 14.50 -31.06 -8.90
N LEU A 453 15.25 -30.25 -9.66
CA LEU A 453 14.71 -29.13 -10.43
C LEU A 453 13.71 -29.57 -11.51
N CYS A 454 13.95 -30.72 -12.14
CA CYS A 454 13.02 -31.28 -13.12
C CYS A 454 11.67 -31.62 -12.48
N TYR A 455 11.68 -32.30 -11.34
CA TYR A 455 10.46 -32.61 -10.60
C TYR A 455 9.77 -31.37 -9.99
N GLU A 456 10.52 -30.36 -9.53
CA GLU A 456 9.93 -29.14 -8.96
C GLU A 456 9.14 -28.34 -10.01
N ASN A 457 9.69 -28.24 -11.24
CA ASN A 457 9.17 -27.36 -12.29
C ASN A 457 8.45 -28.09 -13.43
N GLY A 458 8.41 -29.42 -13.41
CA GLY A 458 7.79 -30.22 -14.48
C GLY A 458 8.59 -30.22 -15.79
N LYS A 459 9.92 -30.18 -15.74
CA LYS A 459 10.78 -30.18 -16.94
C LYS A 459 11.07 -31.61 -17.38
N GLY A 460 10.47 -32.02 -18.51
CA GLY A 460 10.60 -33.40 -19.03
C GLY A 460 9.89 -34.47 -18.19
N THR A 461 9.14 -34.09 -17.17
CA THR A 461 8.34 -34.95 -16.26
C THR A 461 7.18 -34.14 -15.70
N GLU A 462 6.19 -34.77 -15.08
CA GLU A 462 5.17 -34.08 -14.29
C GLU A 462 5.74 -33.44 -13.02
N ILE A 463 5.12 -32.36 -12.54
CA ILE A 463 5.47 -31.68 -11.29
C ILE A 463 5.27 -32.64 -10.11
N ASN A 464 6.33 -32.90 -9.34
CA ASN A 464 6.29 -33.72 -8.14
C ASN A 464 7.22 -33.16 -7.05
N LYS A 465 6.67 -32.28 -6.20
CA LYS A 465 7.43 -31.60 -5.13
C LYS A 465 8.03 -32.57 -4.10
N ILE A 466 7.38 -33.70 -3.82
CA ILE A 466 7.87 -34.70 -2.86
C ILE A 466 9.13 -35.40 -3.41
N LYS A 467 9.13 -35.80 -4.69
CA LYS A 467 10.33 -36.34 -5.34
C LYS A 467 11.44 -35.31 -5.44
N ALA A 468 11.10 -34.05 -5.74
CA ALA A 468 12.07 -32.95 -5.76
C ALA A 468 12.79 -32.81 -4.41
N PHE A 469 12.04 -32.75 -3.31
CA PHE A 469 12.58 -32.70 -1.95
C PHE A 469 13.55 -33.85 -1.67
N LYS A 470 13.17 -35.10 -1.99
CA LYS A 470 14.03 -36.28 -1.78
C LYS A 470 15.35 -36.18 -2.53
N TRP A 471 15.34 -35.69 -3.77
CA TRP A 471 16.56 -35.54 -4.57
C TRP A 471 17.43 -34.36 -4.13
N TYR A 472 16.81 -33.23 -3.74
CA TYR A 472 17.55 -32.13 -3.09
C TYR A 472 18.19 -32.58 -1.78
N ALA A 473 17.53 -33.40 -0.97
CA ALA A 473 18.09 -33.96 0.25
C ALA A 473 19.34 -34.81 -0.02
N LYS A 474 19.29 -35.71 -1.02
CA LYS A 474 20.47 -36.49 -1.43
C LYS A 474 21.62 -35.59 -1.89
N SER A 475 21.33 -34.60 -2.73
CA SER A 475 22.32 -33.65 -3.24
C SER A 475 22.96 -32.82 -2.13
N ALA A 476 22.16 -32.31 -1.20
CA ALA A 476 22.61 -31.53 -0.05
C ALA A 476 23.48 -32.35 0.92
N ASN A 477 23.09 -33.60 1.19
CA ASN A 477 23.85 -34.53 2.03
C ASN A 477 25.18 -34.94 1.37
N ALA A 478 25.24 -34.96 0.04
CA ALA A 478 26.49 -35.14 -0.70
C ALA A 478 27.36 -33.86 -0.75
N GLY A 479 26.96 -32.78 -0.05
CA GLY A 479 27.74 -31.55 0.07
C GLY A 479 27.55 -30.54 -1.07
N TYR A 480 26.61 -30.77 -1.99
CA TYR A 480 26.41 -29.85 -3.12
C TYR A 480 25.73 -28.55 -2.68
N ILE A 481 26.42 -27.44 -2.90
CA ILE A 481 26.07 -26.12 -2.35
C ILE A 481 24.68 -25.64 -2.78
N ASP A 482 24.33 -25.75 -4.07
CA ASP A 482 22.98 -25.40 -4.55
C ASP A 482 21.91 -26.35 -3.98
N GLY A 483 22.28 -27.62 -3.75
CA GLY A 483 21.43 -28.62 -3.11
C GLY A 483 21.10 -28.26 -1.67
N GLN A 484 22.11 -27.83 -0.89
CA GLN A 484 21.93 -27.34 0.49
C GLN A 484 21.01 -26.12 0.53
N TYR A 485 21.22 -25.14 -0.35
CA TYR A 485 20.34 -23.98 -0.48
C TYR A 485 18.90 -24.37 -0.83
N LYS A 486 18.72 -25.25 -1.83
CA LYS A 486 17.38 -25.70 -2.24
C LYS A 486 16.68 -26.49 -1.15
N LEU A 487 17.39 -27.30 -0.39
CA LEU A 487 16.82 -28.02 0.75
C LEU A 487 16.36 -27.06 1.85
N GLY A 488 17.16 -26.02 2.16
CA GLY A 488 16.74 -24.95 3.07
C GLY A 488 15.46 -24.26 2.59
N ARG A 489 15.36 -23.95 1.28
CA ARG A 489 14.13 -23.40 0.69
C ARG A 489 12.93 -24.32 0.79
N CYS A 490 13.14 -25.63 0.66
CA CYS A 490 12.05 -26.59 0.80
C CYS A 490 11.45 -26.56 2.21
N TYR A 491 12.28 -26.48 3.24
CA TYR A 491 11.81 -26.36 4.62
C TYR A 491 11.20 -24.98 4.94
N ASP A 492 11.72 -23.88 4.40
CA ASP A 492 11.17 -22.53 4.62
C ASP A 492 9.78 -22.36 3.99
N HIS A 493 9.58 -22.89 2.78
CA HIS A 493 8.35 -22.70 2.00
C HIS A 493 7.39 -23.90 2.02
N GLY A 494 7.79 -25.04 2.60
CA GLY A 494 7.00 -26.27 2.60
C GLY A 494 6.93 -26.95 1.23
N ILE A 495 8.03 -26.93 0.47
CA ILE A 495 8.08 -27.53 -0.88
C ILE A 495 8.36 -29.03 -0.75
N GLY A 496 7.32 -29.85 -0.88
CA GLY A 496 7.45 -31.31 -0.82
C GLY A 496 7.65 -31.87 0.60
N THR A 497 7.61 -31.02 1.61
CA THR A 497 7.71 -31.30 3.05
C THR A 497 6.87 -30.28 3.82
N SER A 498 6.61 -30.50 5.11
CA SER A 498 6.08 -29.47 6.02
C SER A 498 7.10 -28.34 6.21
N LYS A 499 6.60 -27.13 6.49
CA LYS A 499 7.46 -26.00 6.86
C LYS A 499 8.21 -26.30 8.17
N ASP A 500 9.49 -25.96 8.22
CA ASP A 500 10.37 -26.19 9.37
C ASP A 500 11.48 -25.12 9.37
N GLU A 501 11.29 -24.05 10.14
CA GLU A 501 12.20 -22.90 10.10
C GLU A 501 13.59 -23.21 10.68
N ILE A 502 13.68 -24.12 11.65
CA ILE A 502 14.95 -24.54 12.26
C ILE A 502 15.80 -25.29 11.23
N LYS A 503 15.22 -26.27 10.54
CA LYS A 503 15.95 -26.98 9.47
C LYS A 503 16.27 -26.07 8.30
N ALA A 504 15.39 -25.13 7.94
CA ALA A 504 15.68 -24.14 6.92
C ALA A 504 16.93 -23.33 7.28
N PHE A 505 17.00 -22.83 8.52
CA PHE A 505 18.16 -22.10 9.05
C PHE A 505 19.45 -22.94 8.99
N GLU A 506 19.42 -24.19 9.45
CA GLU A 506 20.59 -25.08 9.42
C GLU A 506 21.14 -25.30 8.00
N TRP A 507 20.26 -25.52 7.02
CA TRP A 507 20.67 -25.75 5.63
C TRP A 507 21.11 -24.48 4.91
N TYR A 508 20.46 -23.34 5.19
CA TYR A 508 20.97 -22.04 4.73
C TYR A 508 22.34 -21.73 5.34
N MET A 509 22.57 -22.08 6.61
CA MET A 509 23.86 -21.92 7.27
C MET A 509 24.96 -22.74 6.59
N LYS A 510 24.72 -24.02 6.30
CA LYS A 510 25.68 -24.86 5.54
C LYS A 510 26.02 -24.26 4.18
N SER A 511 25.00 -23.82 3.43
CA SER A 511 25.19 -23.18 2.11
C SER A 511 25.93 -21.84 2.20
N ALA A 512 25.64 -21.03 3.23
CA ALA A 512 26.28 -19.74 3.46
C ALA A 512 27.76 -19.86 3.85
N ILE A 513 28.08 -20.82 4.72
CA ILE A 513 29.46 -21.14 5.13
C ILE A 513 30.28 -21.62 3.93
N ALA A 514 29.67 -22.39 3.02
CA ALA A 514 30.28 -22.79 1.75
C ALA A 514 30.45 -21.66 0.72
N GLY A 515 30.05 -20.42 1.06
CA GLY A 515 30.27 -19.24 0.22
C GLY A 515 29.14 -18.92 -0.76
N TYR A 516 27.99 -19.60 -0.70
CA TYR A 516 26.90 -19.36 -1.64
C TYR A 516 26.19 -18.05 -1.35
N ALA A 517 26.20 -17.11 -2.29
CA ALA A 517 25.68 -15.77 -2.07
C ALA A 517 24.18 -15.75 -1.71
N ASN A 518 23.35 -16.61 -2.32
CA ASN A 518 21.93 -16.72 -1.97
C ASN A 518 21.73 -17.34 -0.57
N GLY A 519 22.59 -18.29 -0.19
CA GLY A 519 22.59 -18.89 1.15
C GLY A 519 22.96 -17.86 2.22
N GLN A 520 23.99 -17.06 1.96
CA GLN A 520 24.41 -15.94 2.82
C GLN A 520 23.28 -14.91 3.00
N TYR A 521 22.59 -14.53 1.91
CA TYR A 521 21.43 -13.65 1.99
C TYR A 521 20.32 -14.23 2.85
N ASN A 522 19.90 -15.48 2.59
CA ASN A 522 18.83 -16.11 3.35
C ASN A 522 19.18 -16.32 4.82
N LEU A 523 20.43 -16.61 5.14
CA LEU A 523 20.90 -16.69 6.52
C LEU A 523 20.83 -15.31 7.20
N GLY A 524 21.22 -14.24 6.49
CA GLY A 524 21.03 -12.87 6.97
C GLY A 524 19.55 -12.56 7.26
N PHE A 525 18.66 -12.98 6.36
CA PHE A 525 17.21 -12.84 6.52
C PHE A 525 16.66 -13.61 7.72
N CYS A 526 17.17 -14.81 7.99
CA CYS A 526 16.82 -15.58 9.18
C CYS A 526 17.20 -14.84 10.46
N TYR A 527 18.41 -14.29 10.54
CA TYR A 527 18.86 -13.52 11.70
C TYR A 527 18.11 -12.19 11.87
N GLU A 528 17.75 -11.50 10.78
CA GLU A 528 16.99 -10.24 10.86
C GLU A 528 15.60 -10.43 11.45
N ASN A 529 14.93 -11.54 11.07
CA ASN A 529 13.52 -11.79 11.39
C ASN A 529 13.30 -12.85 12.48
N GLY A 530 14.36 -13.49 12.98
CA GLY A 530 14.26 -14.55 13.98
C GLY A 530 13.66 -15.86 13.44
N LYS A 531 13.91 -16.20 12.18
CA LYS A 531 13.41 -17.44 11.56
C LYS A 531 14.35 -18.61 11.85
N GLY A 532 13.90 -19.55 12.67
CA GLY A 532 14.69 -20.72 13.09
C GLY A 532 15.89 -20.39 14.00
N THR A 533 16.01 -19.14 14.43
CA THR A 533 17.05 -18.62 15.32
C THR A 533 16.56 -17.37 16.03
N GLU A 534 17.27 -16.88 17.05
CA GLU A 534 16.94 -15.60 17.69
C GLU A 534 17.27 -14.41 16.77
N ILE A 535 16.51 -13.31 16.93
CA ILE A 535 16.76 -12.08 16.19
C ILE A 535 18.16 -11.55 16.54
N ASN A 536 19.01 -11.41 15.53
CA ASN A 536 20.36 -10.85 15.66
C ASN A 536 20.70 -9.98 14.44
N LYS A 537 20.37 -8.69 14.55
CA LYS A 537 20.57 -7.73 13.45
C LYS A 537 22.04 -7.57 13.06
N THR A 538 22.98 -7.68 14.00
CA THR A 538 24.42 -7.59 13.73
C THR A 538 24.90 -8.73 12.84
N ARG A 539 24.52 -9.99 13.17
CA ARG A 539 24.81 -11.14 12.30
C ARG A 539 24.10 -11.03 10.96
N ALA A 540 22.87 -10.51 10.92
CA ALA A 540 22.18 -10.26 9.66
C ALA A 540 22.99 -9.34 8.74
N PHE A 541 23.47 -8.22 9.28
CA PHE A 541 24.33 -7.27 8.57
C PHE A 541 25.63 -7.91 8.04
N GLU A 542 26.31 -8.73 8.85
CA GLU A 542 27.52 -9.45 8.43
C GLU A 542 27.26 -10.38 7.24
N TRP A 543 26.18 -11.16 7.29
CA TRP A 543 25.84 -12.11 6.22
C TRP A 543 25.32 -11.42 4.96
N TYR A 544 24.54 -10.34 5.09
CA TYR A 544 24.19 -9.50 3.95
C TYR A 544 25.43 -8.85 3.31
N THR A 545 26.41 -8.45 4.12
CA THR A 545 27.69 -7.92 3.62
C THR A 545 28.44 -8.94 2.79
N LYS A 546 28.56 -10.19 3.29
CA LYS A 546 29.19 -11.30 2.53
C LYS A 546 28.46 -11.56 1.21
N SER A 547 27.13 -11.60 1.24
CA SER A 547 26.29 -11.83 0.06
C SER A 547 26.44 -10.70 -0.98
N ALA A 548 26.44 -9.44 -0.54
CA ALA A 548 26.62 -8.27 -1.39
C ALA A 548 28.01 -8.23 -2.04
N ASN A 549 29.06 -8.54 -1.27
CA ASN A 549 30.43 -8.62 -1.76
C ASN A 549 30.65 -9.77 -2.74
N ALA A 550 29.91 -10.87 -2.60
CA ALA A 550 29.86 -11.96 -3.57
C ALA A 550 29.08 -11.59 -4.86
N GLY A 551 28.58 -10.36 -4.98
CA GLY A 551 27.90 -9.85 -6.18
C GLY A 551 26.41 -10.17 -6.26
N TYR A 552 25.79 -10.70 -5.19
CA TYR A 552 24.36 -11.00 -5.23
C TYR A 552 23.52 -9.73 -5.20
N ILE A 553 22.76 -9.52 -6.28
CA ILE A 553 22.00 -8.31 -6.56
C ILE A 553 21.05 -7.91 -5.41
N ILE A 554 20.33 -8.90 -4.86
CA ILE A 554 19.41 -8.67 -3.73
C ILE A 554 20.19 -8.48 -2.42
N GLY A 555 21.35 -9.12 -2.26
CA GLY A 555 22.26 -8.89 -1.13
C GLY A 555 22.78 -7.45 -1.11
N GLN A 556 23.18 -6.90 -2.26
CA GLN A 556 23.60 -5.50 -2.42
C GLN A 556 22.48 -4.53 -2.07
N TYR A 557 21.26 -4.78 -2.56
CA TYR A 557 20.08 -4.01 -2.19
C TYR A 557 19.84 -4.06 -0.67
N LYS A 558 19.92 -5.25 -0.07
CA LYS A 558 19.61 -5.41 1.36
C LYS A 558 20.66 -4.80 2.27
N LEU A 559 21.93 -4.83 1.87
CA LEU A 559 22.99 -4.09 2.54
C LEU A 559 22.75 -2.57 2.47
N GLY A 560 22.26 -2.06 1.34
CA GLY A 560 21.80 -0.67 1.24
C GLY A 560 20.71 -0.36 2.26
N CYS A 561 19.70 -1.23 2.40
CA CYS A 561 18.65 -1.07 3.43
C CYS A 561 19.20 -1.10 4.85
N CYS A 562 20.22 -1.92 5.13
CA CYS A 562 20.84 -1.96 6.45
C CYS A 562 21.47 -0.63 6.83
N TYR A 563 22.19 0.00 5.90
CA TYR A 563 22.76 1.33 6.14
C TYR A 563 21.69 2.43 6.21
N ASP A 564 20.65 2.34 5.39
CA ASP A 564 19.54 3.32 5.36
C ASP A 564 18.73 3.34 6.68
N HIS A 565 18.49 2.16 7.26
CA HIS A 565 17.65 2.01 8.46
C HIS A 565 18.44 1.70 9.74
N GLY A 566 19.77 1.62 9.67
CA GLY A 566 20.61 1.21 10.80
C GLY A 566 20.35 -0.23 11.28
N ILE A 567 20.09 -1.17 10.36
CA ILE A 567 19.84 -2.58 10.71
C ILE A 567 21.17 -3.28 10.94
N GLY A 568 21.51 -3.50 12.21
CA GLY A 568 22.75 -4.21 12.60
C GLY A 568 24.03 -3.39 12.41
N THR A 569 23.89 -2.12 12.04
CA THR A 569 24.97 -1.16 11.83
C THR A 569 24.45 0.25 12.14
N ILE A 570 25.34 1.24 12.17
CA ILE A 570 24.93 2.64 12.30
C ILE A 570 24.29 3.12 10.99
N LYS A 571 23.27 3.98 11.09
CA LYS A 571 22.64 4.58 9.92
C LYS A 571 23.68 5.40 9.13
N ASP A 572 23.79 5.16 7.83
CA ASP A 572 24.77 5.79 6.93
C ASP A 572 24.16 5.95 5.52
N GLU A 573 23.57 7.11 5.26
CA GLU A 573 22.83 7.37 4.02
C GLU A 573 23.74 7.42 2.78
N ILE A 574 25.02 7.78 2.95
CA ILE A 574 26.00 7.82 1.85
C ILE A 574 26.32 6.39 1.40
N LYS A 575 26.63 5.48 2.35
CA LYS A 575 26.84 4.07 2.00
C LYS A 575 25.59 3.40 1.48
N ALA A 576 24.41 3.75 2.00
CA ALA A 576 23.15 3.27 1.46
C ALA A 576 23.00 3.64 -0.02
N PHE A 577 23.27 4.89 -0.38
CA PHE A 577 23.27 5.37 -1.77
C PHE A 577 24.25 4.57 -2.65
N GLU A 578 25.49 4.37 -2.21
CA GLU A 578 26.49 3.60 -2.95
C GLU A 578 26.05 2.15 -3.22
N TRP A 579 25.46 1.48 -2.22
CA TRP A 579 24.99 0.10 -2.36
C TRP A 579 23.70 -0.01 -3.19
N TYR A 580 22.78 0.95 -3.07
CA TYR A 580 21.63 1.04 -3.96
C TYR A 580 22.06 1.29 -5.41
N LYS A 581 23.11 2.09 -5.64
CA LYS A 581 23.72 2.27 -6.96
C LYS A 581 24.32 0.97 -7.50
N LYS A 582 25.14 0.26 -6.72
CA LYS A 582 25.69 -1.06 -7.13
C LYS A 582 24.58 -2.07 -7.50
N SER A 583 23.53 -2.15 -6.69
CA SER A 583 22.39 -3.03 -6.97
C SER A 583 21.62 -2.60 -8.23
N SER A 584 21.51 -1.30 -8.48
CA SER A 584 20.90 -0.73 -9.69
C SER A 584 21.73 -1.03 -10.94
N ASP A 585 23.05 -0.83 -10.89
CA ASP A 585 23.97 -1.11 -11.99
C ASP A 585 23.95 -2.60 -12.35
N ALA A 586 23.68 -3.47 -11.37
CA ALA A 586 23.48 -4.90 -11.57
C ALA A 586 22.05 -5.31 -12.03
N GLY A 587 21.13 -4.36 -12.25
CA GLY A 587 19.80 -4.63 -12.81
C GLY A 587 18.65 -4.79 -11.81
N CYS A 588 18.82 -4.42 -10.54
CA CYS A 588 17.79 -4.61 -9.51
C CYS A 588 16.63 -3.61 -9.64
N ALA A 589 15.40 -4.10 -9.80
CA ALA A 589 14.20 -3.27 -9.80
C ALA A 589 14.02 -2.48 -8.47
N LEU A 590 14.34 -3.11 -7.33
CA LEU A 590 14.30 -2.48 -6.01
C LEU A 590 15.45 -1.49 -5.81
N GLY A 591 16.62 -1.76 -6.39
CA GLY A 591 17.75 -0.82 -6.44
C GLY A 591 17.35 0.46 -7.16
N TYR A 592 16.81 0.34 -8.39
CA TYR A 592 16.35 1.47 -9.18
C TYR A 592 15.32 2.34 -8.44
N TYR A 593 14.39 1.72 -7.71
CA TYR A 593 13.40 2.44 -6.93
C TYR A 593 14.06 3.30 -5.83
N ASN A 594 14.94 2.70 -5.02
CA ASN A 594 15.54 3.43 -3.91
C ASN A 594 16.52 4.49 -4.40
N LEU A 595 17.27 4.22 -5.47
CA LEU A 595 18.12 5.23 -6.09
C LEU A 595 17.30 6.41 -6.63
N GLY A 596 16.16 6.14 -7.26
CA GLY A 596 15.22 7.18 -7.66
C GLY A 596 14.67 7.98 -6.48
N PHE A 597 14.35 7.32 -5.36
CA PHE A 597 13.91 7.99 -4.13
C PHE A 597 14.99 8.89 -3.52
N TYR A 598 16.25 8.45 -3.51
CA TYR A 598 17.36 9.24 -3.01
C TYR A 598 17.59 10.50 -3.84
N HIS A 599 17.50 10.41 -5.17
CA HIS A 599 17.53 11.59 -6.04
C HIS A 599 16.30 12.49 -5.85
N GLU A 600 15.11 11.95 -5.61
CA GLU A 600 13.90 12.74 -5.37
C GLU A 600 14.03 13.59 -4.09
N LYS A 601 14.60 13.00 -3.03
CA LYS A 601 14.73 13.62 -1.71
C LYS A 601 16.05 14.37 -1.48
N GLY A 602 17.05 14.18 -2.35
CA GLY A 602 18.39 14.72 -2.16
C GLY A 602 19.12 14.08 -0.98
N ILE A 603 18.94 12.76 -0.80
CA ILE A 603 19.60 11.99 0.27
C ILE A 603 20.89 11.41 -0.32
N GLY A 604 22.05 11.74 0.26
CA GLY A 604 23.36 11.34 -0.26
C GLY A 604 23.71 11.90 -1.66
N THR A 605 22.88 12.80 -2.19
CA THR A 605 23.01 13.46 -3.50
C THR A 605 22.16 14.74 -3.50
N GLU A 606 22.26 15.60 -4.52
CA GLU A 606 21.40 16.78 -4.65
C GLU A 606 19.97 16.39 -5.09
N ILE A 607 18.97 17.18 -4.70
CA ILE A 607 17.58 16.99 -5.15
C ILE A 607 17.53 17.11 -6.68
N ASN A 608 17.20 16.00 -7.35
CA ASN A 608 17.09 15.94 -8.79
C ASN A 608 15.89 15.08 -9.21
N LYS A 609 14.73 15.73 -9.34
CA LYS A 609 13.47 15.07 -9.73
C LYS A 609 13.53 14.47 -11.15
N THR A 610 14.32 15.04 -12.04
CA THR A 610 14.50 14.54 -13.42
C THR A 610 15.30 13.25 -13.43
N GLU A 611 16.35 13.16 -12.64
CA GLU A 611 17.14 11.93 -12.50
C GLU A 611 16.36 10.86 -11.75
N ALA A 612 15.63 11.24 -10.68
CA ALA A 612 14.70 10.35 -9.98
C ALA A 612 13.70 9.70 -10.94
N PHE A 613 13.11 10.50 -11.83
CA PHE A 613 12.19 10.03 -12.86
C PHE A 613 12.82 8.98 -13.78
N LYS A 614 14.06 9.19 -14.26
CA LYS A 614 14.76 8.20 -15.10
C LYS A 614 14.96 6.86 -14.38
N TRP A 615 15.32 6.88 -13.11
CA TRP A 615 15.46 5.66 -12.30
C TRP A 615 14.11 4.98 -12.04
N TYR A 616 13.05 5.75 -11.81
CA TYR A 616 11.70 5.20 -11.71
C TYR A 616 11.22 4.55 -13.01
N VAL A 617 11.54 5.12 -14.18
CA VAL A 617 11.28 4.47 -15.47
C VAL A 617 11.97 3.11 -15.56
N LYS A 618 13.27 3.03 -15.22
CA LYS A 618 14.00 1.74 -15.21
C LYS A 618 13.37 0.72 -14.26
N SER A 619 13.00 1.14 -13.05
CA SER A 619 12.33 0.27 -12.06
C SER A 619 10.96 -0.21 -12.53
N ALA A 620 10.16 0.66 -13.15
CA ALA A 620 8.83 0.33 -13.67
C ALA A 620 8.89 -0.66 -14.85
N ILE A 621 9.88 -0.48 -15.75
CA ILE A 621 10.16 -1.42 -16.86
C ILE A 621 10.63 -2.78 -16.32
N ALA A 622 11.43 -2.79 -15.25
CA ALA A 622 11.85 -4.01 -14.57
C ALA A 622 10.73 -4.69 -13.76
N GLY A 623 9.50 -4.18 -13.80
CA GLY A 623 8.30 -4.83 -13.25
C GLY A 623 7.89 -4.39 -11.85
N ASN A 624 8.48 -3.34 -11.26
CA ASN A 624 8.08 -2.87 -9.94
C ASN A 624 6.71 -2.16 -10.00
N THR A 625 5.67 -2.85 -9.54
CA THR A 625 4.28 -2.40 -9.61
C THR A 625 4.02 -1.08 -8.87
N ASN A 626 4.63 -0.87 -7.70
CA ASN A 626 4.48 0.37 -6.93
C ASN A 626 5.08 1.56 -7.70
N VAL A 627 6.17 1.30 -8.42
CA VAL A 627 6.80 2.34 -9.25
C VAL A 627 6.05 2.59 -10.54
N GLN A 628 5.42 1.57 -11.13
CA GLN A 628 4.50 1.79 -12.25
C GLN A 628 3.36 2.75 -11.84
N TYR A 629 2.78 2.56 -10.66
CA TYR A 629 1.81 3.52 -10.10
C TYR A 629 2.42 4.91 -9.90
N LYS A 630 3.59 4.98 -9.25
CA LYS A 630 4.28 6.25 -8.97
C LYS A 630 4.63 7.00 -10.26
N LEU A 631 5.01 6.29 -11.31
CA LEU A 631 5.32 6.86 -12.62
C LEU A 631 4.05 7.39 -13.30
N GLY A 632 2.92 6.68 -13.17
CA GLY A 632 1.61 7.20 -13.55
C GLY A 632 1.30 8.52 -12.86
N TYR A 633 1.53 8.59 -11.54
CA TYR A 633 1.37 9.83 -10.76
C TYR A 633 2.32 10.96 -11.19
N PHE A 634 3.58 10.64 -11.51
CA PHE A 634 4.57 11.62 -11.96
C PHE A 634 4.17 12.25 -13.30
N TYR A 635 3.68 11.44 -14.25
CA TYR A 635 3.14 11.95 -15.51
C TYR A 635 1.83 12.74 -15.31
N ASP A 636 0.97 12.34 -14.39
CA ASP A 636 -0.30 13.04 -14.10
C ASP A 636 -0.08 14.45 -13.53
N HIS A 637 1.00 14.64 -12.76
CA HIS A 637 1.31 15.89 -12.06
C HIS A 637 2.53 16.65 -12.62
N GLY A 638 3.21 16.12 -13.65
CA GLY A 638 4.40 16.76 -14.24
C GLY A 638 5.62 16.80 -13.29
N ILE A 639 5.87 15.73 -12.54
CA ILE A 639 6.96 15.66 -11.56
C ILE A 639 8.20 15.07 -12.23
N GLY A 640 9.25 15.89 -12.41
CA GLY A 640 10.50 15.45 -13.06
C GLY A 640 10.36 15.15 -14.56
N THR A 641 9.18 15.41 -15.13
CA THR A 641 8.81 15.29 -16.55
C THR A 641 7.64 16.23 -16.84
N GLU A 642 7.26 16.40 -18.10
CA GLU A 642 6.06 17.17 -18.46
C GLU A 642 4.78 16.39 -18.14
N LYS A 643 3.70 17.11 -17.80
CA LYS A 643 2.39 16.51 -17.56
C LYS A 643 1.91 15.79 -18.82
N ASN A 644 1.55 14.51 -18.71
CA ASN A 644 1.08 13.70 -19.83
C ASN A 644 0.04 12.67 -19.39
N GLU A 645 -1.24 12.95 -19.66
CA GLU A 645 -2.36 12.12 -19.21
C GLU A 645 -2.43 10.76 -19.93
N ILE A 646 -1.96 10.67 -21.19
CA ILE A 646 -1.93 9.39 -21.93
C ILE A 646 -0.90 8.45 -21.31
N LYS A 647 0.32 8.94 -21.04
CA LYS A 647 1.35 8.14 -20.37
C LYS A 647 0.97 7.81 -18.93
N ALA A 648 0.31 8.73 -18.22
CA ALA A 648 -0.21 8.45 -16.89
C ALA A 648 -1.22 7.29 -16.92
N PHE A 649 -2.15 7.30 -17.87
CA PHE A 649 -3.10 6.21 -18.11
C PHE A 649 -2.40 4.87 -18.38
N GLU A 650 -1.43 4.83 -19.30
CA GLU A 650 -0.69 3.61 -19.64
C GLU A 650 0.02 2.99 -18.43
N TRP A 651 0.65 3.81 -17.58
CA TRP A 651 1.37 3.33 -16.39
C TRP A 651 0.42 2.94 -15.26
N TYR A 652 -0.67 3.68 -15.05
CA TYR A 652 -1.72 3.26 -14.14
C TYR A 652 -2.35 1.93 -14.59
N LEU A 653 -2.58 1.73 -15.89
CA LEU A 653 -3.09 0.47 -16.45
C LEU A 653 -2.15 -0.70 -16.14
N LYS A 654 -0.86 -0.58 -16.46
CA LYS A 654 0.15 -1.62 -16.15
C LYS A 654 0.20 -1.96 -14.67
N SER A 655 0.17 -0.94 -13.80
CA SER A 655 0.20 -1.15 -12.34
C SER A 655 -1.10 -1.81 -11.83
N ALA A 656 -2.24 -1.39 -12.38
CA ALA A 656 -3.56 -1.91 -12.02
C ALA A 656 -3.77 -3.38 -12.45
N GLU A 657 -3.26 -3.76 -13.63
CA GLU A 657 -3.27 -5.14 -14.13
C GLU A 657 -2.41 -6.06 -13.26
N ASN A 658 -1.33 -5.54 -12.68
CA ASN A 658 -0.49 -6.22 -11.70
C ASN A 658 -1.08 -6.18 -10.26
N GLY A 659 -2.32 -5.72 -10.08
CA GLY A 659 -3.03 -5.82 -8.81
C GLY A 659 -2.89 -4.63 -7.85
N HIS A 660 -2.25 -3.52 -8.24
CA HIS A 660 -2.09 -2.38 -7.34
C HIS A 660 -3.41 -1.63 -7.11
N ALA A 661 -3.96 -1.75 -5.91
CA ALA A 661 -5.32 -1.32 -5.63
C ALA A 661 -5.57 0.18 -5.83
N ILE A 662 -4.60 1.05 -5.50
CA ILE A 662 -4.72 2.50 -5.74
C ILE A 662 -4.63 2.82 -7.24
N ALA A 663 -3.83 2.07 -8.00
CA ALA A 663 -3.74 2.27 -9.44
C ALA A 663 -5.05 1.84 -10.13
N GLN A 664 -5.68 0.75 -9.66
CA GLN A 664 -7.01 0.33 -10.11
C GLN A 664 -8.05 1.42 -9.83
N ASN A 665 -8.01 2.06 -8.65
CA ASN A 665 -8.89 3.19 -8.36
C ASN A 665 -8.65 4.37 -9.31
N ASN A 666 -7.39 4.77 -9.51
CA ASN A 666 -7.05 5.89 -10.39
C ASN A 666 -7.44 5.61 -11.84
N LEU A 667 -7.29 4.36 -12.30
CA LEU A 667 -7.75 3.94 -13.62
C LEU A 667 -9.27 4.02 -13.74
N GLY A 668 -10.01 3.65 -12.69
CA GLY A 668 -11.45 3.87 -12.61
C GLY A 668 -11.82 5.35 -12.78
N HIS A 669 -11.08 6.24 -12.13
CA HIS A 669 -11.24 7.70 -12.27
C HIS A 669 -10.91 8.19 -13.68
N TYR A 670 -9.85 7.68 -14.30
CA TYR A 670 -9.47 8.02 -15.67
C TYR A 670 -10.54 7.62 -16.69
N PHE A 671 -11.11 6.43 -16.56
CA PHE A 671 -12.25 6.02 -17.39
C PHE A 671 -13.52 6.84 -17.11
N LYS A 672 -13.81 7.19 -15.85
CA LYS A 672 -15.00 7.97 -15.49
C LYS A 672 -15.04 9.35 -16.16
N TYR A 673 -13.89 10.00 -16.32
CA TYR A 673 -13.79 11.37 -16.84
C TYR A 673 -13.11 11.47 -18.21
N GLY A 674 -12.73 10.35 -18.83
CA GLY A 674 -12.05 10.35 -20.12
C GLY A 674 -10.67 11.02 -20.10
N LYS A 675 -9.89 10.83 -19.02
CA LYS A 675 -8.51 11.36 -18.92
C LYS A 675 -7.54 10.40 -19.59
N GLY A 676 -6.81 10.84 -20.61
CA GLY A 676 -5.85 9.98 -21.35
C GLY A 676 -6.48 8.78 -22.08
N THR A 677 -7.81 8.63 -22.05
CA THR A 677 -8.62 7.58 -22.69
C THR A 677 -10.02 8.14 -22.97
N ALA A 678 -10.81 7.50 -23.82
CA ALA A 678 -12.24 7.83 -23.94
C ALA A 678 -13.01 7.55 -22.63
N GLU A 679 -14.01 8.38 -22.34
CA GLU A 679 -14.91 8.18 -21.21
C GLU A 679 -15.62 6.82 -21.31
N ASN A 680 -15.61 6.05 -20.22
CA ASN A 680 -16.26 4.75 -20.14
C ASN A 680 -16.69 4.42 -18.70
N LYS A 681 -17.94 4.74 -18.36
CA LYS A 681 -18.48 4.52 -17.01
C LYS A 681 -18.53 3.04 -16.60
N ILE A 682 -18.71 2.11 -17.54
CA ILE A 682 -18.73 0.66 -17.27
C ILE A 682 -17.33 0.19 -16.84
N LYS A 683 -16.30 0.54 -17.60
CA LYS A 683 -14.90 0.25 -17.23
C LYS A 683 -14.51 0.93 -15.92
N ALA A 684 -14.99 2.16 -15.68
CA ALA A 684 -14.77 2.84 -14.41
C ALA A 684 -15.29 1.99 -13.23
N PHE A 685 -16.54 1.52 -13.33
CA PHE A 685 -17.16 0.64 -12.34
C PHE A 685 -16.38 -0.67 -12.14
N GLU A 686 -15.95 -1.33 -13.22
CA GLU A 686 -15.15 -2.56 -13.14
C GLU A 686 -13.83 -2.36 -12.37
N TRP A 687 -13.10 -1.27 -12.66
CA TRP A 687 -11.83 -0.99 -11.99
C TRP A 687 -12.00 -0.53 -10.55
N TYR A 688 -13.01 0.27 -10.24
CA TYR A 688 -13.38 0.56 -8.84
C TYR A 688 -13.75 -0.72 -8.09
N THR A 689 -14.45 -1.67 -8.74
CA THR A 689 -14.78 -2.97 -8.15
C THR A 689 -13.53 -3.79 -7.83
N LYS A 690 -12.56 -3.87 -8.75
CA LYS A 690 -11.26 -4.53 -8.50
C LYS A 690 -10.53 -3.89 -7.32
N SER A 691 -10.45 -2.56 -7.29
CA SER A 691 -9.81 -1.81 -6.21
C SER A 691 -10.46 -2.05 -4.85
N ALA A 692 -11.80 -2.05 -4.80
CA ALA A 692 -12.57 -2.30 -3.59
C ALA A 692 -12.39 -3.73 -3.06
N ASN A 693 -12.33 -4.71 -3.97
CA ASN A 693 -12.09 -6.12 -3.64
C ASN A 693 -10.64 -6.39 -3.19
N ALA A 694 -9.68 -5.58 -3.65
CA ALA A 694 -8.31 -5.53 -3.13
C ALA A 694 -8.21 -4.75 -1.80
N GLU A 695 -9.33 -4.53 -1.12
CA GLU A 695 -9.44 -3.87 0.18
C GLU A 695 -8.97 -2.41 0.25
N CYS A 696 -8.89 -1.70 -0.88
CA CYS A 696 -8.58 -0.28 -0.89
C CYS A 696 -9.78 0.54 -0.42
N ALA A 697 -9.63 1.31 0.66
CA ALA A 697 -10.71 2.15 1.19
C ALA A 697 -11.21 3.18 0.16
N LEU A 698 -10.31 3.81 -0.60
CA LEU A 698 -10.67 4.74 -1.68
C LEU A 698 -11.48 4.05 -2.80
N GLY A 699 -11.11 2.81 -3.15
CA GLY A 699 -11.86 1.99 -4.09
C GLY A 699 -13.26 1.63 -3.59
N GLN A 700 -13.38 1.27 -2.31
CA GLN A 700 -14.68 0.99 -1.65
C GLN A 700 -15.57 2.22 -1.63
N TYR A 701 -15.04 3.39 -1.28
CA TYR A 701 -15.77 4.66 -1.36
C TYR A 701 -16.27 4.95 -2.78
N ASN A 702 -15.38 4.86 -3.79
CA ASN A 702 -15.75 5.16 -5.18
C ASN A 702 -16.75 4.14 -5.74
N LEU A 703 -16.68 2.88 -5.33
CA LEU A 703 -17.68 1.87 -5.69
C LEU A 703 -19.04 2.18 -5.08
N GLY A 704 -19.08 2.61 -3.81
CA GLY A 704 -20.30 3.10 -3.18
C GLY A 704 -20.89 4.30 -3.94
N PHE A 705 -20.04 5.25 -4.33
CA PHE A 705 -20.42 6.40 -5.15
C PHE A 705 -21.00 6.00 -6.52
N CYS A 706 -20.49 4.93 -7.13
CA CYS A 706 -21.04 4.42 -8.39
C CYS A 706 -22.46 3.88 -8.24
N TYR A 707 -22.73 3.13 -7.16
CA TYR A 707 -24.07 2.62 -6.85
C TYR A 707 -25.06 3.72 -6.45
N GLU A 708 -24.61 4.80 -5.83
CA GLU A 708 -25.49 5.94 -5.50
C GLU A 708 -25.88 6.74 -6.76
N ASN A 709 -24.93 6.93 -7.70
CA ASN A 709 -25.05 7.92 -8.79
C ASN A 709 -25.20 7.32 -10.19
N CYS A 710 -25.54 6.03 -10.32
CA CYS A 710 -25.73 5.35 -11.61
C CYS A 710 -24.49 5.36 -12.53
N ILE A 711 -23.29 5.17 -11.98
CA ILE A 711 -22.04 5.19 -12.76
C ILE A 711 -21.64 3.76 -13.12
N GLY A 712 -21.87 3.36 -14.38
CA GLY A 712 -21.52 2.03 -14.88
C GLY A 712 -22.37 0.89 -14.32
N THR A 713 -23.31 1.20 -13.43
CA THR A 713 -24.26 0.29 -12.78
C THR A 713 -25.59 1.00 -12.56
N LYS A 714 -26.63 0.25 -12.20
CA LYS A 714 -27.92 0.80 -11.77
C LYS A 714 -27.81 1.35 -10.34
N ILE A 715 -28.68 2.31 -10.01
CA ILE A 715 -28.75 2.86 -8.65
C ILE A 715 -29.14 1.74 -7.67
N ASP A 716 -28.33 1.58 -6.61
CA ASP A 716 -28.56 0.63 -5.52
C ASP A 716 -28.08 1.26 -4.21
N LYS A 717 -29.00 1.95 -3.52
CA LYS A 717 -28.68 2.71 -2.30
C LYS A 717 -28.20 1.80 -1.16
N THR A 718 -28.70 0.57 -1.09
CA THR A 718 -28.30 -0.42 -0.06
C THR A 718 -26.86 -0.85 -0.28
N LYS A 719 -26.47 -1.20 -1.51
CA LYS A 719 -25.06 -1.49 -1.82
C LYS A 719 -24.15 -0.28 -1.64
N ALA A 720 -24.62 0.92 -1.99
CA ALA A 720 -23.85 2.14 -1.75
C ALA A 720 -23.51 2.27 -0.25
N PHE A 721 -24.51 2.12 0.61
CA PHE A 721 -24.36 2.13 2.06
C PHE A 721 -23.38 1.04 2.58
N GLU A 722 -23.49 -0.19 2.08
CA GLU A 722 -22.57 -1.28 2.46
C GLU A 722 -21.11 -0.97 2.12
N TRP A 723 -20.84 -0.42 0.92
CA TRP A 723 -19.49 -0.08 0.50
C TRP A 723 -18.94 1.14 1.23
N TYR A 724 -19.77 2.16 1.49
CA TYR A 724 -19.38 3.27 2.37
C TYR A 724 -19.06 2.78 3.79
N THR A 725 -19.82 1.82 4.30
CA THR A 725 -19.54 1.20 5.62
C THR A 725 -18.17 0.51 5.64
N LYS A 726 -17.84 -0.29 4.62
CA LYS A 726 -16.53 -0.93 4.50
C LYS A 726 -15.39 0.09 4.45
N SER A 727 -15.57 1.15 3.66
CA SER A 727 -14.59 2.25 3.56
C SER A 727 -14.41 2.99 4.89
N ALA A 728 -15.51 3.30 5.58
CA ALA A 728 -15.51 4.03 6.84
C ALA A 728 -14.83 3.24 7.96
N ASN A 729 -15.06 1.93 8.02
CA ASN A 729 -14.44 1.03 9.00
C ASN A 729 -12.92 0.90 8.83
N LYS A 730 -12.38 1.18 7.63
CA LYS A 730 -10.92 1.27 7.39
C LYS A 730 -10.33 2.64 7.74
N GLY A 731 -11.12 3.55 8.32
CA GLY A 731 -10.65 4.87 8.75
C GLY A 731 -10.60 5.93 7.65
N PHE A 732 -11.14 5.67 6.45
CA PHE A 732 -11.10 6.64 5.37
C PHE A 732 -12.09 7.78 5.62
N ALA A 733 -11.57 9.01 5.77
CA ALA A 733 -12.33 10.16 6.25
C ALA A 733 -13.57 10.47 5.37
N ASP A 734 -13.45 10.44 4.04
CA ASP A 734 -14.59 10.69 3.14
C ASP A 734 -15.60 9.54 3.16
N GLY A 735 -15.15 8.31 3.42
CA GLY A 735 -16.02 7.15 3.64
C GLY A 735 -16.84 7.30 4.93
N GLN A 736 -16.19 7.75 6.01
CA GLN A 736 -16.86 8.04 7.28
C GLN A 736 -17.86 9.19 7.14
N TYR A 737 -17.49 10.27 6.46
CA TYR A 737 -18.38 11.39 6.15
C TYR A 737 -19.61 10.90 5.39
N LYS A 738 -19.40 10.16 4.31
CA LYS A 738 -20.49 9.69 3.46
C LYS A 738 -21.39 8.69 4.16
N LEU A 739 -20.86 7.88 5.07
CA LEU A 739 -21.66 7.02 5.94
C LEU A 739 -22.50 7.83 6.93
N GLY A 740 -21.93 8.87 7.55
CA GLY A 740 -22.67 9.82 8.39
C GLY A 740 -23.83 10.46 7.62
N TYR A 741 -23.57 10.91 6.39
CA TYR A 741 -24.59 11.46 5.49
C TYR A 741 -25.68 10.44 5.13
N CYS A 742 -25.34 9.17 4.96
CA CYS A 742 -26.33 8.14 4.72
C CYS A 742 -27.27 7.95 5.92
N TYR A 743 -26.77 8.02 7.15
CA TYR A 743 -27.61 8.00 8.35
C TYR A 743 -28.42 9.27 8.55
N ASP A 744 -27.88 10.44 8.18
CA ASP A 744 -28.56 11.72 8.33
C ASP A 744 -29.78 11.84 7.39
N VAL A 745 -29.63 11.37 6.14
CA VAL A 745 -30.66 11.49 5.10
C VAL A 745 -31.48 10.20 4.93
N GLY A 746 -31.00 9.05 5.43
CA GLY A 746 -31.63 7.75 5.22
C GLY A 746 -31.34 7.13 3.85
N ILE A 747 -30.10 7.23 3.37
CA ILE A 747 -29.67 6.63 2.09
C ILE A 747 -29.22 5.19 2.33
N GLY A 748 -30.00 4.22 1.84
CA GLY A 748 -29.68 2.79 1.98
C GLY A 748 -29.85 2.24 3.39
N THR A 749 -30.23 3.09 4.34
CA THR A 749 -30.52 2.81 5.74
C THR A 749 -31.69 3.68 6.21
N THR A 750 -32.25 3.41 7.39
CA THR A 750 -33.16 4.35 8.05
C THR A 750 -32.39 5.56 8.58
N LYS A 751 -33.05 6.72 8.62
CA LYS A 751 -32.50 7.93 9.22
C LYS A 751 -32.19 7.70 10.71
N ASP A 752 -30.99 8.07 11.14
CA ASP A 752 -30.47 7.90 12.51
C ASP A 752 -29.50 9.05 12.84
N GLU A 753 -30.01 10.09 13.50
CA GLU A 753 -29.24 11.32 13.77
C GLU A 753 -28.08 11.10 14.75
N ILE A 754 -28.19 10.12 15.65
CA ILE A 754 -27.12 9.80 16.61
C ILE A 754 -25.95 9.15 15.88
N LYS A 755 -26.23 8.15 15.03
CA LYS A 755 -25.18 7.52 14.22
C LYS A 755 -24.58 8.48 13.19
N ALA A 756 -25.38 9.37 12.61
CA ALA A 756 -24.88 10.41 11.73
C ALA A 756 -23.84 11.27 12.45
N PHE A 757 -24.18 11.76 13.65
CA PHE A 757 -23.27 12.53 14.51
C PHE A 757 -21.97 11.76 14.83
N GLU A 758 -22.07 10.50 15.26
CA GLU A 758 -20.89 9.68 15.58
C GLU A 758 -19.94 9.51 14.39
N TRP A 759 -20.46 9.30 13.20
CA TRP A 759 -19.65 9.12 11.99
C TRP A 759 -19.09 10.45 11.46
N TYR A 760 -19.86 11.54 11.53
CA TYR A 760 -19.34 12.87 11.25
C TYR A 760 -18.22 13.25 12.21
N LEU A 761 -18.34 12.92 13.50
CA LEU A 761 -17.28 13.15 14.50
C LEU A 761 -15.99 12.40 14.14
N LYS A 762 -16.08 11.08 13.88
CA LYS A 762 -14.91 10.28 13.45
C LYS A 762 -14.26 10.83 12.18
N SER A 763 -15.09 11.25 11.21
CA SER A 763 -14.61 11.81 9.95
C SER A 763 -13.92 13.17 10.15
N ALA A 764 -14.48 14.02 11.02
CA ALA A 764 -13.93 15.32 11.38
C ALA A 764 -12.58 15.20 12.11
N GLU A 765 -12.46 14.24 13.03
CA GLU A 765 -11.21 13.89 13.73
C GLU A 765 -10.13 13.38 12.76
N ASN A 766 -10.53 12.68 11.69
CA ASN A 766 -9.65 12.26 10.60
C ASN A 766 -9.44 13.36 9.52
N GLY A 767 -9.86 14.60 9.79
CA GLY A 767 -9.54 15.77 8.97
C GLY A 767 -10.47 16.05 7.78
N CYS A 768 -11.64 15.41 7.68
CA CYS A 768 -12.58 15.71 6.61
C CYS A 768 -13.23 17.08 6.82
N ALA A 769 -12.89 18.05 5.97
CA ALA A 769 -13.37 19.42 6.10
C ALA A 769 -14.91 19.56 5.99
N MET A 770 -15.56 18.69 5.21
CA MET A 770 -17.02 18.65 5.09
C MET A 770 -17.67 18.14 6.39
N ALA A 771 -17.12 17.08 6.98
CA ALA A 771 -17.61 16.57 8.26
C ALA A 771 -17.42 17.59 9.39
N GLN A 772 -16.30 18.31 9.43
CA GLN A 772 -16.07 19.39 10.39
C GLN A 772 -17.10 20.52 10.26
N SER A 773 -17.54 20.82 9.03
CA SER A 773 -18.59 21.80 8.77
C SER A 773 -19.96 21.30 9.23
N ASP A 774 -20.35 20.08 8.83
CA ASP A 774 -21.68 19.53 9.11
C ASP A 774 -21.85 19.17 10.61
N LEU A 775 -20.78 18.71 11.26
CA LEU A 775 -20.75 18.43 12.70
C LEU A 775 -20.97 19.70 13.54
N SER A 776 -20.46 20.84 13.08
CA SER A 776 -20.62 22.13 13.77
C SER A 776 -22.09 22.53 13.89
N HIS A 777 -22.96 22.12 12.95
CA HIS A 777 -24.40 22.33 13.05
C HIS A 777 -24.99 21.61 14.29
N TYR A 778 -24.53 20.40 14.62
CA TYR A 778 -25.01 19.67 15.81
C TYR A 778 -24.60 20.36 17.12
N PHE A 779 -23.41 20.96 17.20
CA PHE A 779 -22.95 21.72 18.37
C PHE A 779 -23.56 23.13 18.48
N GLN A 780 -24.09 23.67 17.37
CA GLN A 780 -24.70 25.00 17.34
C GLN A 780 -26.15 24.99 17.85
N TYR A 781 -26.93 23.96 17.53
CA TYR A 781 -28.36 23.91 17.87
C TYR A 781 -28.70 23.02 19.07
N GLY A 782 -27.74 22.26 19.61
CA GLY A 782 -27.92 21.55 20.87
C GLY A 782 -28.77 20.27 20.80
N ASN A 783 -29.18 19.82 19.61
CA ASN A 783 -30.21 18.77 19.46
C ASN A 783 -29.74 17.35 19.84
N VAL A 784 -28.45 17.03 19.69
CA VAL A 784 -27.88 15.70 19.96
C VAL A 784 -26.75 15.76 21.02
N THR A 785 -26.16 16.93 21.19
CA THR A 785 -25.04 17.23 22.10
C THR A 785 -25.28 18.60 22.70
N ALA A 786 -24.76 18.89 23.90
CA ALA A 786 -24.83 20.22 24.49
C ALA A 786 -24.25 21.29 23.55
N GLU A 787 -24.88 22.47 23.53
CA GLU A 787 -24.42 23.62 22.76
C GLU A 787 -22.98 24.00 23.18
N ASN A 788 -22.08 24.15 22.21
CA ASN A 788 -20.70 24.52 22.49
C ASN A 788 -20.14 25.44 21.40
N LYS A 789 -20.36 26.75 21.56
CA LYS A 789 -19.93 27.78 20.60
C LYS A 789 -18.41 27.80 20.40
N ALA A 790 -17.62 27.48 21.42
CA ALA A 790 -16.15 27.43 21.31
C ALA A 790 -15.72 26.27 20.38
N LYS A 791 -16.34 25.10 20.53
CA LYS A 791 -16.07 23.93 19.68
C LYS A 791 -16.56 24.12 18.24
N VAL A 792 -17.67 24.82 18.04
CA VAL A 792 -18.14 25.27 16.71
C VAL A 792 -17.08 26.14 16.03
N PHE A 793 -16.56 27.13 16.74
CA PHE A 793 -15.51 28.01 16.22
C PHE A 793 -14.21 27.25 15.89
N GLU A 794 -13.80 26.31 16.75
CA GLU A 794 -12.63 25.46 16.53
C GLU A 794 -12.77 24.62 15.26
N TRP A 795 -13.88 23.92 15.07
CA TRP A 795 -14.08 23.05 13.90
C TRP A 795 -14.22 23.83 12.58
N TYR A 796 -14.91 24.97 12.59
CA TYR A 796 -14.91 25.86 11.42
C TYR A 796 -13.52 26.43 11.13
N THR A 797 -12.71 26.70 12.16
CA THR A 797 -11.31 27.11 11.99
C THR A 797 -10.49 26.01 11.33
N ASN A 798 -10.60 24.78 11.81
CA ASN A 798 -9.92 23.63 11.23
C ASN A 798 -10.32 23.42 9.76
N SER A 799 -11.62 23.43 9.47
CA SER A 799 -12.15 23.30 8.09
C SER A 799 -11.67 24.44 7.18
N ALA A 800 -11.72 25.69 7.64
CA ALA A 800 -11.27 26.85 6.87
C ALA A 800 -9.77 26.80 6.54
N ASN A 801 -8.94 26.33 7.48
CA ASN A 801 -7.48 26.21 7.33
C ASN A 801 -7.07 25.13 6.32
N THR A 802 -7.92 24.14 6.04
CA THR A 802 -7.70 23.19 4.93
C THR A 802 -7.91 23.80 3.54
N GLY A 803 -8.47 25.02 3.47
CA GLY A 803 -8.88 25.66 2.21
C GLY A 803 -10.32 25.40 1.80
N CYS A 804 -11.12 24.71 2.63
CA CYS A 804 -12.54 24.44 2.34
C CYS A 804 -13.36 25.74 2.29
N ALA A 805 -13.95 26.04 1.13
CA ALA A 805 -14.71 27.28 0.93
C ALA A 805 -15.95 27.38 1.86
N ASN A 806 -16.60 26.26 2.19
CA ASN A 806 -17.70 26.24 3.18
C ASN A 806 -17.20 26.54 4.59
N GLY A 807 -16.08 25.92 5.00
CA GLY A 807 -15.44 26.20 6.29
C GLY A 807 -15.02 27.66 6.42
N GLN A 808 -14.46 28.24 5.35
CA GLN A 808 -14.10 29.66 5.30
C GLN A 808 -15.32 30.58 5.43
N TYR A 809 -16.44 30.27 4.76
CA TYR A 809 -17.69 31.03 4.93
C TYR A 809 -18.18 30.95 6.38
N ASN A 810 -18.25 29.74 6.95
CA ASN A 810 -18.75 29.52 8.30
C ASN A 810 -17.88 30.22 9.36
N LEU A 811 -16.55 30.21 9.19
CA LEU A 811 -15.64 30.97 10.05
C LEU A 811 -15.86 32.48 9.91
N GLY A 812 -16.07 32.97 8.68
CA GLY A 812 -16.46 34.36 8.45
C GLY A 812 -17.77 34.73 9.16
N PHE A 813 -18.76 33.83 9.11
CA PHE A 813 -20.03 33.99 9.81
C PHE A 813 -19.87 34.00 11.35
N CYS A 814 -18.97 33.18 11.89
CA CYS A 814 -18.62 33.23 13.31
C CYS A 814 -18.05 34.58 13.73
N TYR A 815 -17.13 35.15 12.95
CA TYR A 815 -16.59 36.48 13.21
C TYR A 815 -17.61 37.60 13.02
N GLU A 816 -18.53 37.48 12.06
CA GLU A 816 -19.61 38.46 11.84
C GLU A 816 -20.56 38.53 13.04
N ASN A 817 -20.86 37.38 13.67
CA ASN A 817 -21.90 37.25 14.68
C ASN A 817 -21.39 36.98 16.11
N GLY A 818 -20.07 36.82 16.31
CA GLY A 818 -19.47 36.54 17.61
C GLY A 818 -19.75 35.12 18.13
N ILE A 819 -19.79 34.11 17.25
CA ILE A 819 -20.05 32.72 17.64
C ILE A 819 -18.73 32.06 18.02
N GLY A 820 -18.53 31.86 19.33
CA GLY A 820 -17.31 31.25 19.88
C GLY A 820 -16.07 32.15 19.81
N THR A 821 -16.24 33.41 19.38
CA THR A 821 -15.22 34.45 19.27
C THR A 821 -15.88 35.82 19.44
N GLU A 822 -15.09 36.89 19.56
CA GLU A 822 -15.61 38.27 19.56
C GLU A 822 -16.02 38.70 18.15
N ILE A 823 -17.01 39.59 18.04
CA ILE A 823 -17.44 40.16 16.75
C ILE A 823 -16.27 40.90 16.11
N ASN A 824 -15.88 40.49 14.90
CA ASN A 824 -14.80 41.10 14.14
C ASN A 824 -15.17 41.13 12.65
N LYS A 825 -15.73 42.27 12.21
CA LYS A 825 -16.20 42.43 10.83
C LYS A 825 -15.07 42.40 9.79
N THR A 826 -13.87 42.85 10.17
CA THR A 826 -12.67 42.81 9.31
C THR A 826 -12.25 41.37 9.01
N LYS A 827 -12.12 40.53 10.05
CA LYS A 827 -11.84 39.10 9.86
C LYS A 827 -12.97 38.38 9.13
N ALA A 828 -14.22 38.75 9.38
CA ALA A 828 -15.35 38.20 8.63
C ALA A 828 -15.21 38.49 7.14
N PHE A 829 -14.87 39.73 6.76
CA PHE A 829 -14.63 40.12 5.37
C PHE A 829 -13.48 39.33 4.73
N GLU A 830 -12.34 39.18 5.41
CA GLU A 830 -11.20 38.39 4.91
C GLU A 830 -11.59 36.92 4.63
N TRP A 831 -12.36 36.31 5.53
CA TRP A 831 -12.79 34.92 5.38
C TRP A 831 -13.89 34.75 4.32
N PHE A 832 -14.84 35.68 4.24
CA PHE A 832 -15.81 35.70 3.12
C PHE A 832 -15.11 35.90 1.79
N MET A 833 -14.04 36.70 1.72
CA MET A 833 -13.23 36.86 0.51
C MET A 833 -12.55 35.55 0.10
N LYS A 834 -11.91 34.84 1.03
CA LYS A 834 -11.32 33.52 0.76
C LYS A 834 -12.38 32.53 0.27
N SER A 835 -13.52 32.48 0.95
CA SER A 835 -14.65 31.61 0.60
C SER A 835 -15.23 31.92 -0.78
N ALA A 836 -15.41 33.20 -1.10
CA ALA A 836 -15.94 33.67 -2.38
C ALA A 836 -15.00 33.33 -3.55
N ASN A 837 -13.69 33.53 -3.35
CA ASN A 837 -12.65 33.14 -4.30
C ASN A 837 -12.56 31.62 -4.46
N GLY A 838 -12.86 30.86 -3.40
CA GLY A 838 -13.01 29.40 -3.44
C GLY A 838 -14.30 28.91 -4.12
N GLY A 839 -15.16 29.81 -4.62
CA GLY A 839 -16.35 29.47 -5.38
C GLY A 839 -17.62 29.23 -4.56
N ASN A 840 -17.62 29.48 -3.24
CA ASN A 840 -18.82 29.31 -2.42
C ASN A 840 -19.85 30.40 -2.73
N ALA A 841 -21.05 30.00 -3.19
CA ALA A 841 -22.09 30.94 -3.61
C ALA A 841 -22.59 31.86 -2.48
N ILE A 842 -22.63 31.38 -1.24
CA ILE A 842 -23.09 32.15 -0.07
C ILE A 842 -21.99 33.15 0.37
N GLY A 843 -20.73 32.74 0.33
CA GLY A 843 -19.56 33.60 0.54
C GLY A 843 -19.48 34.72 -0.49
N GLN A 844 -19.74 34.41 -1.77
CA GLN A 844 -19.86 35.41 -2.84
C GLN A 844 -21.00 36.40 -2.55
N PHE A 845 -22.17 35.92 -2.13
CA PHE A 845 -23.27 36.78 -1.73
C PHE A 845 -22.91 37.69 -0.54
N LYS A 846 -22.31 37.12 0.52
CA LYS A 846 -21.90 37.89 1.69
C LYS A 846 -20.86 38.94 1.36
N LEU A 847 -19.90 38.62 0.50
CA LEU A 847 -18.92 39.58 0.05
C LEU A 847 -19.56 40.71 -0.78
N GLY A 848 -20.50 40.37 -1.66
CA GLY A 848 -21.32 41.36 -2.39
C GLY A 848 -22.09 42.28 -1.44
N TYR A 849 -22.66 41.74 -0.36
CA TYR A 849 -23.35 42.49 0.69
C TYR A 849 -22.40 43.42 1.48
N PHE A 850 -21.20 42.97 1.81
CA PHE A 850 -20.22 43.82 2.50
C PHE A 850 -19.81 45.03 1.65
N TYR A 851 -19.61 44.85 0.34
CA TYR A 851 -19.35 45.95 -0.58
C TYR A 851 -20.55 46.88 -0.78
N GLU A 852 -21.77 46.34 -0.77
CA GLU A 852 -23.00 47.14 -0.86
C GLU A 852 -23.18 48.07 0.35
N CYS A 853 -22.89 47.55 1.55
CA CYS A 853 -23.06 48.27 2.81
C CYS A 853 -21.82 49.09 3.22
N GLY A 854 -20.67 48.95 2.55
CA GLY A 854 -19.42 49.57 2.96
C GLY A 854 -18.94 49.09 4.33
N ILE A 855 -19.16 47.81 4.64
CA ILE A 855 -18.72 47.22 5.90
C ILE A 855 -17.24 46.89 5.75
N ASP A 856 -16.39 47.57 6.53
CA ASP A 856 -14.92 47.41 6.53
C ASP A 856 -14.21 47.82 5.22
N SER A 857 -14.96 48.35 4.24
CA SER A 857 -14.44 48.90 2.99
C SER A 857 -15.27 50.10 2.53
N ILE A 858 -14.76 50.87 1.57
CA ILE A 858 -15.57 51.91 0.91
C ILE A 858 -16.66 51.19 0.11
N LYS A 859 -17.90 51.66 0.24
CA LYS A 859 -19.04 51.18 -0.55
C LYS A 859 -18.67 51.15 -2.04
N ASP A 860 -18.78 49.98 -2.67
CA ASP A 860 -18.37 49.73 -4.05
C ASP A 860 -19.46 48.94 -4.78
N GLU A 861 -20.32 49.68 -5.50
CA GLU A 861 -21.49 49.09 -6.17
C GLU A 861 -21.10 48.20 -7.35
N ILE A 862 -19.95 48.45 -7.99
CA ILE A 862 -19.45 47.63 -9.10
C ILE A 862 -18.99 46.27 -8.56
N LYS A 863 -18.18 46.25 -7.51
CA LYS A 863 -17.76 44.98 -6.88
C LYS A 863 -18.93 44.22 -6.27
N SER A 864 -19.89 44.94 -5.67
CA SER A 864 -21.10 44.31 -5.17
C SER A 864 -21.87 43.60 -6.28
N PHE A 865 -22.06 44.28 -7.43
CA PHE A 865 -22.67 43.70 -8.62
C PHE A 865 -21.92 42.44 -9.09
N GLU A 866 -20.60 42.51 -9.26
CA GLU A 866 -19.78 41.38 -9.73
C GLU A 866 -19.92 40.14 -8.84
N TRP A 867 -19.93 40.33 -7.51
CA TRP A 867 -20.06 39.23 -6.57
C TRP A 867 -21.47 38.67 -6.47
N TYR A 868 -22.50 39.52 -6.53
CA TYR A 868 -23.88 39.05 -6.64
C TYR A 868 -24.12 38.30 -7.95
N LEU A 869 -23.51 38.73 -9.06
CA LEU A 869 -23.58 38.02 -10.34
C LEU A 869 -22.99 36.61 -10.22
N LYS A 870 -21.76 36.47 -9.72
CA LYS A 870 -21.13 35.16 -9.50
C LYS A 870 -21.97 34.25 -8.58
N SER A 871 -22.49 34.82 -7.50
CA SER A 871 -23.35 34.08 -6.56
C SER A 871 -24.67 33.62 -7.19
N ALA A 872 -25.30 34.47 -7.99
CA ALA A 872 -26.55 34.18 -8.69
C ALA A 872 -26.36 33.12 -9.80
N GLU A 873 -25.25 33.17 -10.52
CA GLU A 873 -24.84 32.17 -11.53
C GLU A 873 -24.56 30.81 -10.88
N ASN A 874 -24.00 30.80 -9.67
CA ASN A 874 -23.86 29.59 -8.84
C ASN A 874 -25.17 29.15 -8.16
N GLY A 875 -26.30 29.77 -8.50
CA GLY A 875 -27.64 29.33 -8.11
C GLY A 875 -28.15 29.84 -6.77
N TYR A 876 -27.48 30.79 -6.10
CA TYR A 876 -27.96 31.31 -4.83
C TYR A 876 -29.17 32.23 -5.01
N VAL A 877 -30.33 31.75 -4.56
CA VAL A 877 -31.65 32.33 -4.87
C VAL A 877 -31.83 33.78 -4.40
N THR A 878 -31.24 34.15 -3.27
CA THR A 878 -31.29 35.53 -2.74
C THR A 878 -30.42 36.47 -3.56
N ALA A 879 -29.24 36.01 -4.01
CA ALA A 879 -28.40 36.79 -4.93
C ALA A 879 -29.09 37.02 -6.27
N GLN A 880 -29.85 36.04 -6.78
CA GLN A 880 -30.65 36.22 -8.00
C GLN A 880 -31.70 37.34 -7.83
N SER A 881 -32.37 37.42 -6.68
CA SER A 881 -33.28 38.54 -6.39
C SER A 881 -32.53 39.88 -6.30
N ASN A 882 -31.39 39.92 -5.61
CA ASN A 882 -30.60 41.15 -5.50
C ASN A 882 -30.06 41.61 -6.86
N LEU A 883 -29.62 40.68 -7.71
CA LEU A 883 -29.14 40.99 -9.04
C LEU A 883 -30.25 41.55 -9.93
N GLY A 884 -31.47 41.03 -9.82
CA GLY A 884 -32.64 41.62 -10.48
C GLY A 884 -32.84 43.09 -10.06
N HIS A 885 -32.66 43.39 -8.77
CA HIS A 885 -32.74 44.76 -8.26
C HIS A 885 -31.61 45.65 -8.78
N TYR A 886 -30.38 45.12 -8.92
CA TYR A 886 -29.26 45.86 -9.49
C TYR A 886 -29.52 46.25 -10.95
N PHE A 887 -30.05 45.33 -11.76
CA PHE A 887 -30.44 45.61 -13.15
C PHE A 887 -31.61 46.59 -13.25
N GLN A 888 -32.63 46.48 -12.38
CA GLN A 888 -33.80 47.37 -12.41
C GLN A 888 -33.42 48.84 -12.17
N TYR A 889 -32.46 49.10 -11.28
CA TYR A 889 -32.07 50.45 -10.88
C TYR A 889 -30.72 50.91 -11.44
N GLY A 890 -30.00 50.05 -12.18
CA GLY A 890 -28.68 50.38 -12.73
C GLY A 890 -27.61 50.59 -11.64
N LYS A 891 -27.62 49.77 -10.59
CA LYS A 891 -26.61 49.82 -9.52
C LYS A 891 -25.40 48.99 -9.94
N GLY A 892 -24.21 49.60 -10.04
CA GLY A 892 -22.99 48.90 -10.48
C GLY A 892 -23.02 48.33 -11.92
N THR A 893 -24.11 48.53 -12.67
CA THR A 893 -24.34 48.09 -14.05
C THR A 893 -25.29 49.06 -14.74
N ALA A 894 -25.37 49.03 -16.08
CA ALA A 894 -26.43 49.74 -16.80
C ALA A 894 -27.82 49.20 -16.43
N LYS A 895 -28.82 50.08 -16.39
CA LYS A 895 -30.22 49.73 -16.17
C LYS A 895 -30.71 48.81 -17.31
N ASP A 896 -31.28 47.66 -16.96
CA ASP A 896 -31.80 46.65 -17.91
C ASP A 896 -33.03 45.96 -17.32
N GLU A 897 -34.22 46.41 -17.71
CA GLU A 897 -35.48 45.91 -17.16
C GLU A 897 -35.79 44.47 -17.60
N ALA A 898 -35.32 44.06 -18.79
CA ALA A 898 -35.53 42.69 -19.28
C ALA A 898 -34.69 41.69 -18.46
N LYS A 899 -33.42 42.02 -18.18
CA LYS A 899 -32.59 41.19 -17.28
C LYS A 899 -33.10 41.21 -15.85
N ALA A 900 -33.60 42.35 -15.37
CA ALA A 900 -34.22 42.41 -14.05
C ALA A 900 -35.38 41.40 -13.94
N PHE A 901 -36.27 41.40 -14.92
CA PHE A 901 -37.39 40.46 -14.99
C PHE A 901 -36.93 39.00 -15.07
N GLU A 902 -35.90 38.70 -15.87
CA GLU A 902 -35.34 37.35 -15.98
C GLU A 902 -34.82 36.82 -14.63
N TRP A 903 -34.01 37.61 -13.93
CA TRP A 903 -33.43 37.21 -12.64
C TRP A 903 -34.46 37.12 -11.52
N TYR A 904 -35.43 38.05 -11.47
CA TYR A 904 -36.57 37.92 -10.56
C TYR A 904 -37.39 36.66 -10.85
N THR A 905 -37.57 36.30 -12.13
CA THR A 905 -38.25 35.07 -12.52
C THR A 905 -37.51 33.82 -12.03
N LYS A 906 -36.18 33.75 -12.22
CA LYS A 906 -35.35 32.66 -11.69
C LYS A 906 -35.48 32.53 -10.17
N SER A 907 -35.32 33.64 -9.46
CA SER A 907 -35.40 33.68 -7.99
C SER A 907 -36.80 33.29 -7.47
N ALA A 908 -37.86 33.80 -8.09
CA ALA A 908 -39.24 33.53 -7.71
C ALA A 908 -39.64 32.06 -7.92
N ASN A 909 -39.23 31.46 -9.05
CA ASN A 909 -39.47 30.07 -9.37
C ASN A 909 -38.71 29.12 -8.44
N ALA A 910 -37.53 29.52 -7.97
CA ALA A 910 -36.76 28.81 -6.94
C ALA A 910 -37.32 29.00 -5.52
N GLY A 911 -38.44 29.72 -5.34
CA GLY A 911 -39.14 29.86 -4.07
C GLY A 911 -38.72 31.04 -3.20
N CYS A 912 -37.85 31.94 -3.68
CA CYS A 912 -37.42 33.09 -2.88
C CYS A 912 -38.58 34.08 -2.67
N ALA A 913 -38.92 34.37 -1.42
CA ALA A 913 -40.04 35.25 -1.08
C ALA A 913 -39.84 36.68 -1.63
N SER A 914 -38.63 37.24 -1.56
CA SER A 914 -38.30 38.55 -2.13
C SER A 914 -38.34 38.54 -3.66
N GLY A 915 -37.87 37.46 -4.30
CA GLY A 915 -37.98 37.28 -5.75
C GLY A 915 -39.44 37.23 -6.22
N GLN A 916 -40.31 36.53 -5.48
CA GLN A 916 -41.75 36.46 -5.76
C GLN A 916 -42.43 37.83 -5.62
N TYR A 917 -42.10 38.60 -4.58
CA TYR A 917 -42.58 39.99 -4.45
C TYR A 917 -42.14 40.85 -5.64
N ASN A 918 -40.85 40.85 -5.96
CA ASN A 918 -40.30 41.69 -7.03
C ASN A 918 -40.87 41.30 -8.41
N LEU A 919 -41.08 40.00 -8.67
CA LEU A 919 -41.74 39.56 -9.89
C LEU A 919 -43.21 40.01 -9.95
N GLY A 920 -43.92 39.99 -8.82
CA GLY A 920 -45.25 40.59 -8.70
C GLY A 920 -45.24 42.09 -9.04
N PHE A 921 -44.24 42.80 -8.53
CA PHE A 921 -44.02 44.23 -8.80
C PHE A 921 -43.72 44.52 -10.28
N CYS A 922 -42.95 43.66 -10.95
CA CYS A 922 -42.73 43.76 -12.40
C CYS A 922 -44.03 43.64 -13.19
N TYR A 923 -44.89 42.67 -12.87
CA TYR A 923 -46.19 42.53 -13.54
C TYR A 923 -47.17 43.67 -13.21
N GLU A 924 -47.09 44.27 -12.02
CA GLU A 924 -47.94 45.42 -11.66
C GLU A 924 -47.59 46.67 -12.48
N ASN A 925 -46.29 46.91 -12.69
CA ASN A 925 -45.78 48.16 -13.26
C ASN A 925 -45.26 48.05 -14.71
N GLY A 926 -45.21 46.84 -15.27
CA GLY A 926 -44.73 46.60 -16.63
C GLY A 926 -43.21 46.63 -16.78
N ILE A 927 -42.46 46.21 -15.75
CA ILE A 927 -40.98 46.25 -15.75
C ILE A 927 -40.46 44.98 -16.42
N GLY A 928 -39.91 45.11 -17.63
CA GLY A 928 -39.40 43.98 -18.43
C GLY A 928 -40.48 43.00 -18.93
N THR A 929 -41.76 43.33 -18.73
CA THR A 929 -42.94 42.54 -19.13
C THR A 929 -44.13 43.47 -19.36
N GLU A 930 -45.18 42.99 -20.03
CA GLU A 930 -46.47 43.69 -20.07
C GLU A 930 -47.15 43.72 -18.69
N ILE A 931 -47.93 44.78 -18.43
CA ILE A 931 -48.73 44.94 -17.21
C ILE A 931 -49.78 43.82 -17.13
N ASN A 932 -49.77 43.06 -16.03
CA ASN A 932 -50.73 42.00 -15.77
C ASN A 932 -51.09 41.93 -14.27
N LYS A 933 -52.17 42.63 -13.90
CA LYS A 933 -52.64 42.74 -12.51
C LYS A 933 -52.98 41.39 -11.88
N THR A 934 -53.52 40.43 -12.65
CA THR A 934 -53.84 39.08 -12.16
C THR A 934 -52.60 38.27 -11.85
N LYS A 935 -51.57 38.30 -12.71
CA LYS A 935 -50.27 37.65 -12.43
C LYS A 935 -49.55 38.32 -11.27
N ALA A 936 -49.59 39.65 -11.19
CA ALA A 936 -49.02 40.41 -10.07
C ALA A 936 -49.59 39.94 -8.74
N CYS A 937 -50.93 39.90 -8.61
CA CYS A 937 -51.61 39.44 -7.40
C CYS A 937 -51.25 37.98 -7.05
N LYS A 938 -51.15 37.08 -8.04
CA LYS A 938 -50.74 35.67 -7.80
C LYS A 938 -49.34 35.57 -7.20
N TRP A 939 -48.39 36.38 -7.67
CA TRP A 939 -47.03 36.39 -7.16
C TRP A 939 -46.93 37.05 -5.78
N TYR A 940 -47.67 38.15 -5.55
CA TYR A 940 -47.83 38.72 -4.22
C TYR A 940 -48.42 37.73 -3.22
N MET A 941 -49.38 36.89 -3.65
CA MET A 941 -49.94 35.84 -2.81
C MET A 941 -48.89 34.80 -2.40
N LYS A 942 -48.10 34.28 -3.36
CA LYS A 942 -47.00 33.35 -3.05
C LYS A 942 -45.98 33.98 -2.09
N SER A 943 -45.60 35.22 -2.37
CA SER A 943 -44.68 35.99 -1.56
C SER A 943 -45.18 36.21 -0.12
N ALA A 944 -46.47 36.50 0.05
CA ALA A 944 -47.10 36.72 1.34
C ALA A 944 -47.17 35.43 2.18
N ILE A 945 -47.50 34.31 1.54
CA ILE A 945 -47.52 32.97 2.15
C ILE A 945 -46.11 32.56 2.58
N ALA A 946 -45.09 32.90 1.80
CA ALA A 946 -43.68 32.70 2.14
C ALA A 946 -43.16 33.69 3.22
N GLY A 947 -44.02 34.52 3.81
CA GLY A 947 -43.68 35.39 4.93
C GLY A 947 -43.06 36.74 4.55
N ASN A 948 -43.02 37.12 3.27
CA ASN A 948 -42.47 38.43 2.89
C ASN A 948 -43.41 39.56 3.31
N VAL A 949 -42.87 40.48 4.11
CA VAL A 949 -43.59 41.61 4.71
C VAL A 949 -44.27 42.51 3.66
N ASN A 950 -43.56 42.82 2.56
CA ASN A 950 -44.08 43.65 1.47
C ASN A 950 -45.10 42.90 0.60
N GLY A 951 -44.91 41.59 0.42
CA GLY A 951 -45.88 40.72 -0.22
C GLY A 951 -47.21 40.68 0.53
N GLN A 952 -47.17 40.57 1.87
CA GLN A 952 -48.37 40.62 2.72
C GLN A 952 -49.10 41.96 2.58
N TYR A 953 -48.37 43.07 2.61
CA TYR A 953 -48.92 44.41 2.39
C TYR A 953 -49.59 44.54 1.02
N LYS A 954 -48.88 44.15 -0.05
CA LYS A 954 -49.41 44.24 -1.43
C LYS A 954 -50.61 43.33 -1.64
N LEU A 955 -50.66 42.16 -1.00
CA LEU A 955 -51.83 41.29 -1.07
C LEU A 955 -53.04 41.91 -0.37
N GLY A 956 -52.86 42.53 0.80
CA GLY A 956 -53.92 43.31 1.47
C GLY A 956 -54.43 44.44 0.57
N TYR A 957 -53.52 45.13 -0.12
CA TYR A 957 -53.86 46.16 -1.10
C TYR A 957 -54.66 45.62 -2.29
N CYS A 958 -54.29 44.45 -2.81
CA CYS A 958 -55.03 43.79 -3.89
C CYS A 958 -56.46 43.45 -3.47
N TYR A 959 -56.67 42.93 -2.26
CA TYR A 959 -58.00 42.63 -1.74
C TYR A 959 -58.83 43.88 -1.45
N ASN A 960 -58.22 44.97 -0.96
CA ASN A 960 -58.94 46.21 -0.65
C ASN A 960 -59.52 46.88 -1.90
N TYR A 961 -58.75 46.87 -2.99
CA TYR A 961 -59.11 47.59 -4.22
C TYR A 961 -59.56 46.67 -5.38
N GLY A 962 -59.62 45.35 -5.17
CA GLY A 962 -60.00 44.39 -6.21
C GLY A 962 -58.99 44.29 -7.36
N ILE A 963 -57.69 44.41 -7.07
CA ILE A 963 -56.63 44.43 -8.09
C ILE A 963 -56.20 42.99 -8.42
N GLY A 964 -56.65 42.50 -9.57
CA GLY A 964 -56.29 41.15 -10.05
C GLY A 964 -56.96 40.00 -9.28
N ILE A 965 -57.74 40.33 -8.25
CA ILE A 965 -58.56 39.43 -7.41
C ILE A 965 -59.84 40.16 -7.04
N ALA A 966 -60.91 39.43 -6.70
CA ALA A 966 -62.15 40.05 -6.22
C ALA A 966 -61.92 40.83 -4.92
N LYS A 967 -62.59 41.98 -4.78
CA LYS A 967 -62.53 42.81 -3.58
C LYS A 967 -63.05 42.04 -2.37
N ASP A 968 -62.30 42.04 -1.27
CA ASP A 968 -62.61 41.32 -0.02
C ASP A 968 -62.02 42.10 1.16
N GLU A 969 -62.87 42.90 1.82
CA GLU A 969 -62.41 43.85 2.85
C GLU A 969 -61.93 43.14 4.12
N ILE A 970 -62.51 42.00 4.47
CA ILE A 970 -62.11 41.19 5.63
C ILE A 970 -60.69 40.66 5.40
N LYS A 971 -60.42 40.06 4.23
CA LYS A 971 -59.07 39.59 3.91
C LYS A 971 -58.07 40.72 3.76
N ALA A 972 -58.49 41.88 3.24
CA ALA A 972 -57.63 43.05 3.18
C ALA A 972 -57.14 43.44 4.58
N PHE A 973 -58.06 43.55 5.55
CA PHE A 973 -57.75 43.83 6.94
C PHE A 973 -56.83 42.77 7.56
N GLU A 974 -57.14 41.48 7.38
CA GLU A 974 -56.29 40.38 7.89
C GLU A 974 -54.84 40.46 7.37
N TRP A 975 -54.65 40.70 6.08
CA TRP A 975 -53.31 40.76 5.48
C TRP A 975 -52.55 42.04 5.85
N TYR A 976 -53.24 43.17 5.98
CA TYR A 976 -52.62 44.37 6.53
C TYR A 976 -52.17 44.15 7.98
N THR A 977 -52.99 43.52 8.83
CA THR A 977 -52.61 43.18 10.21
C THR A 977 -51.42 42.23 10.25
N LYS A 978 -51.36 41.20 9.39
CA LYS A 978 -50.18 40.31 9.29
C LYS A 978 -48.91 41.06 8.90
N SER A 979 -49.00 41.92 7.89
CA SER A 979 -47.88 42.73 7.41
C SER A 979 -47.35 43.68 8.49
N VAL A 980 -48.25 44.31 9.25
CA VAL A 980 -47.96 45.17 10.40
C VAL A 980 -47.29 44.40 11.54
N ASN A 981 -47.81 43.22 11.90
CA ASN A 981 -47.19 42.38 12.93
C ASN A 981 -45.80 41.87 12.52
N ALA A 982 -45.54 41.78 11.22
CA ALA A 982 -44.24 41.46 10.66
C ALA A 982 -43.33 42.69 10.45
N GLY A 983 -43.75 43.88 10.89
CA GLY A 983 -42.95 45.10 10.90
C GLY A 983 -43.07 46.01 9.66
N CYS A 984 -44.09 45.84 8.82
CA CYS A 984 -44.26 46.69 7.63
C CYS A 984 -44.68 48.12 7.98
N ILE A 985 -43.79 49.09 7.75
CA ILE A 985 -44.09 50.51 7.93
C ILE A 985 -45.24 50.96 7.00
N SER A 986 -45.24 50.51 5.74
CA SER A 986 -46.30 50.85 4.77
C SER A 986 -47.67 50.28 5.14
N GLY A 987 -47.71 49.24 5.98
CA GLY A 987 -48.95 48.65 6.48
C GLY A 987 -49.66 49.51 7.53
N TYR A 988 -48.92 50.29 8.34
CA TYR A 988 -49.50 51.07 9.45
C TYR A 988 -50.55 52.07 8.98
N CYS A 989 -50.26 52.84 7.93
CA CYS A 989 -51.20 53.83 7.39
C CYS A 989 -52.49 53.17 6.85
N ASN A 990 -52.36 52.08 6.10
CA ASN A 990 -53.52 51.38 5.54
C ASN A 990 -54.37 50.70 6.62
N LEU A 991 -53.76 50.22 7.70
CA LEU A 991 -54.50 49.69 8.85
C LEU A 991 -55.25 50.80 9.59
N GLY A 992 -54.63 51.97 9.75
CA GLY A 992 -55.32 53.17 10.25
C GLY A 992 -56.50 53.57 9.38
N PHE A 993 -56.34 53.52 8.05
CA PHE A 993 -57.41 53.79 7.08
C PHE A 993 -58.56 52.78 7.16
N CYS A 994 -58.27 51.51 7.45
CA CYS A 994 -59.30 50.51 7.67
C CYS A 994 -60.15 50.82 8.91
N TYR A 995 -59.53 51.25 10.01
CA TYR A 995 -60.26 51.66 11.22
C TYR A 995 -61.02 52.98 11.05
N GLU A 996 -60.49 53.95 10.30
CA GLU A 996 -61.17 55.22 10.01
C GLU A 996 -62.47 54.99 9.22
N ASN A 997 -62.45 54.06 8.25
CA ASN A 997 -63.54 53.88 7.28
C ASN A 997 -64.36 52.58 7.48
N GLY A 998 -64.02 51.75 8.45
CA GLY A 998 -64.72 50.48 8.71
C GLY A 998 -64.47 49.40 7.65
N ILE A 999 -63.27 49.35 7.06
CA ILE A 999 -62.92 48.38 6.00
C ILE A 999 -62.47 47.07 6.66
N GLY A 1000 -63.32 46.03 6.60
CA GLY A 1000 -63.05 44.71 7.19
C GLY A 1000 -63.01 44.70 8.72
N THR A 1001 -63.36 45.81 9.36
CA THR A 1001 -63.45 46.03 10.82
C THR A 1001 -64.54 47.07 11.11
N GLU A 1002 -64.98 47.18 12.36
CA GLU A 1002 -65.82 48.31 12.80
C GLU A 1002 -65.03 49.63 12.78
N ILE A 1003 -65.73 50.74 12.53
CA ILE A 1003 -65.16 52.09 12.58
C ILE A 1003 -64.65 52.37 14.00
N ASN A 1004 -63.40 52.79 14.12
CA ASN A 1004 -62.76 53.12 15.39
C ASN A 1004 -61.71 54.22 15.20
N GLU A 1005 -62.13 55.47 15.42
CA GLU A 1005 -61.29 56.65 15.21
C GLU A 1005 -60.07 56.70 16.13
N ILE A 1006 -60.18 56.20 17.38
CA ILE A 1006 -59.06 56.14 18.34
C ILE A 1006 -57.97 55.20 17.81
N LYS A 1007 -58.34 53.98 17.37
CA LYS A 1007 -57.38 53.05 16.77
C LYS A 1007 -56.82 53.57 15.45
N ALA A 1008 -57.63 54.26 14.64
CA ALA A 1008 -57.16 54.90 13.42
C ALA A 1008 -56.04 55.92 13.74
N PHE A 1009 -56.30 56.79 14.72
CA PHE A 1009 -55.32 57.77 15.21
C PHE A 1009 -54.04 57.09 15.72
N GLU A 1010 -54.13 56.05 16.55
CA GLU A 1010 -52.96 55.31 17.06
C GLU A 1010 -52.09 54.73 15.92
N TRP A 1011 -52.71 54.15 14.89
CA TRP A 1011 -52.00 53.58 13.75
C TRP A 1011 -51.40 54.64 12.84
N TYR A 1012 -52.11 55.74 12.60
CA TYR A 1012 -51.57 56.90 11.90
C TYR A 1012 -50.37 57.51 12.65
N MET A 1013 -50.45 57.57 13.99
CA MET A 1013 -49.33 58.01 14.83
C MET A 1013 -48.11 57.11 14.70
N LYS A 1014 -48.27 55.79 14.79
CA LYS A 1014 -47.18 54.82 14.56
C LYS A 1014 -46.59 54.96 13.15
N SER A 1015 -47.45 55.12 12.14
CA SER A 1015 -47.02 55.34 10.77
C SER A 1015 -46.22 56.63 10.59
N ALA A 1016 -46.64 57.71 11.24
CA ALA A 1016 -46.01 59.03 11.15
C ALA A 1016 -44.64 59.07 11.85
N ILE A 1017 -44.55 58.46 13.04
CA ILE A 1017 -43.29 58.32 13.81
C ILE A 1017 -42.29 57.46 13.03
N ALA A 1018 -42.76 56.42 12.33
CA ALA A 1018 -41.92 55.61 11.45
C ALA A 1018 -41.51 56.32 10.15
N GLY A 1019 -41.86 57.60 9.98
CA GLY A 1019 -41.43 58.43 8.85
C GLY A 1019 -42.26 58.28 7.57
N ASN A 1020 -43.42 57.60 7.60
CA ASN A 1020 -44.25 57.43 6.41
C ASN A 1020 -44.97 58.75 6.05
N PRO A 1021 -44.79 59.31 4.84
CA PRO A 1021 -45.37 60.62 4.49
C PRO A 1021 -46.90 60.65 4.50
N SER A 1022 -47.56 59.57 4.03
CA SER A 1022 -49.02 59.46 4.07
C SER A 1022 -49.56 59.31 5.49
N GLY A 1023 -48.83 58.61 6.36
CA GLY A 1023 -49.14 58.54 7.80
C GLY A 1023 -49.00 59.90 8.49
N GLN A 1024 -47.94 60.65 8.19
CA GLN A 1024 -47.75 62.02 8.68
C GLN A 1024 -48.89 62.95 8.22
N PHE A 1025 -49.29 62.86 6.95
CA PHE A 1025 -50.43 63.60 6.41
C PHE A 1025 -51.73 63.24 7.14
N LYS A 1026 -52.02 61.94 7.30
CA LYS A 1026 -53.24 61.47 7.97
C LYS A 1026 -53.27 61.87 9.44
N LEU A 1027 -52.13 61.85 10.13
CA LEU A 1027 -52.03 62.34 11.50
C LEU A 1027 -52.26 63.86 11.60
N GLY A 1028 -51.70 64.64 10.68
CA GLY A 1028 -51.99 66.07 10.57
C GLY A 1028 -53.48 66.32 10.34
N TYR A 1029 -54.11 65.53 9.47
CA TYR A 1029 -55.55 65.58 9.21
C TYR A 1029 -56.39 65.21 10.45
N CYS A 1030 -55.97 64.22 11.24
CA CYS A 1030 -56.64 63.90 12.51
C CYS A 1030 -56.63 65.07 13.49
N TYR A 1031 -55.51 65.81 13.60
CA TYR A 1031 -55.44 67.00 14.46
C TYR A 1031 -56.19 68.20 13.89
N ASP A 1032 -56.31 68.33 12.57
CA ASP A 1032 -57.05 69.42 11.91
C ASP A 1032 -58.57 69.28 12.11
N TYR A 1033 -59.08 68.04 12.10
CA TYR A 1033 -60.52 67.73 12.15
C TYR A 1033 -60.98 66.99 13.42
N GLY A 1034 -60.11 66.79 14.42
CA GLY A 1034 -60.46 66.13 15.67
C GLY A 1034 -60.82 64.64 15.55
N ILE A 1035 -60.21 63.90 14.61
CA ILE A 1035 -60.51 62.48 14.37
C ILE A 1035 -59.70 61.62 15.33
N GLY A 1036 -60.37 60.97 16.29
CA GLY A 1036 -59.72 60.14 17.32
C GLY A 1036 -58.86 60.91 18.33
N THR A 1037 -58.84 62.24 18.25
CA THR A 1037 -58.11 63.16 19.13
C THR A 1037 -58.82 64.52 19.19
N LEU A 1038 -58.34 65.46 20.00
CA LEU A 1038 -58.85 66.83 20.01
C LEU A 1038 -58.21 67.65 18.87
N GLU A 1039 -58.96 68.61 18.33
CA GLU A 1039 -58.45 69.55 17.33
C GLU A 1039 -57.25 70.34 17.88
N ASP A 1040 -56.16 70.41 17.10
CA ASP A 1040 -54.91 71.08 17.46
C ASP A 1040 -54.21 71.60 16.20
N GLU A 1041 -54.45 72.87 15.89
CA GLU A 1041 -53.93 73.49 14.67
C GLU A 1041 -52.38 73.54 14.63
N ILE A 1042 -51.71 73.62 15.79
CA ILE A 1042 -50.25 73.67 15.87
C ILE A 1042 -49.68 72.29 15.50
N LYS A 1043 -50.22 71.22 16.08
CA LYS A 1043 -49.77 69.86 15.73
C LYS A 1043 -50.14 69.48 14.30
N ALA A 1044 -51.31 69.90 13.83
CA ALA A 1044 -51.69 69.71 12.43
C ALA A 1044 -50.66 70.36 11.48
N PHE A 1045 -50.25 71.61 11.77
CA PHE A 1045 -49.20 72.30 11.03
C PHE A 1045 -47.87 71.54 11.05
N GLU A 1046 -47.39 71.11 12.22
CA GLU A 1046 -46.13 70.39 12.35
C GLU A 1046 -46.09 69.09 11.53
N TRP A 1047 -47.19 68.32 11.55
CA TRP A 1047 -47.28 67.07 10.81
C TRP A 1047 -47.48 67.26 9.31
N TYR A 1048 -48.27 68.26 8.90
CA TYR A 1048 -48.34 68.65 7.49
C TYR A 1048 -46.98 69.14 6.97
N LEU A 1049 -46.20 69.87 7.77
CA LEU A 1049 -44.84 70.28 7.41
C LEU A 1049 -43.93 69.07 7.16
N LYS A 1050 -43.85 68.14 8.13
CA LYS A 1050 -43.05 66.91 7.98
C LYS A 1050 -43.46 66.08 6.76
N SER A 1051 -44.75 65.92 6.53
CA SER A 1051 -45.28 65.19 5.37
C SER A 1051 -44.95 65.90 4.04
N SER A 1052 -45.02 67.23 4.03
CA SER A 1052 -44.73 68.06 2.86
C SER A 1052 -43.26 68.07 2.47
N GLU A 1053 -42.37 68.14 3.45
CA GLU A 1053 -40.92 68.01 3.27
C GLU A 1053 -40.54 66.64 2.71
N ASN A 1054 -41.28 65.58 3.07
CA ASN A 1054 -41.16 64.26 2.47
C ASN A 1054 -41.93 64.09 1.13
N GLY A 1055 -42.40 65.18 0.52
CA GLY A 1055 -42.92 65.17 -0.84
C GLY A 1055 -44.41 64.80 -1.00
N HIS A 1056 -45.18 64.68 0.08
CA HIS A 1056 -46.59 64.31 -0.04
C HIS A 1056 -47.45 65.44 -0.62
N ALA A 1057 -47.91 65.28 -1.86
CA ALA A 1057 -48.51 66.37 -2.64
C ALA A 1057 -49.74 67.03 -1.99
N THR A 1058 -50.64 66.25 -1.36
CA THR A 1058 -51.81 66.81 -0.66
C THR A 1058 -51.43 67.52 0.64
N ALA A 1059 -50.38 67.05 1.33
CA ALA A 1059 -49.90 67.72 2.53
C ALA A 1059 -49.28 69.08 2.18
N GLN A 1060 -48.54 69.15 1.07
CA GLN A 1060 -47.99 70.41 0.54
C GLN A 1060 -49.11 71.42 0.24
N CYS A 1061 -50.24 70.95 -0.30
CA CYS A 1061 -51.41 71.81 -0.51
C CYS A 1061 -52.00 72.31 0.82
N ASN A 1062 -52.22 71.42 1.80
CA ASN A 1062 -52.77 71.80 3.10
C ASN A 1062 -51.81 72.75 3.85
N LEU A 1063 -50.51 72.53 3.75
CA LEU A 1063 -49.50 73.42 4.33
C LEU A 1063 -49.50 74.80 3.67
N GLY A 1064 -49.66 74.86 2.34
CA GLY A 1064 -49.87 76.12 1.62
C GLY A 1064 -51.08 76.88 2.14
N HIS A 1065 -52.18 76.17 2.41
CA HIS A 1065 -53.40 76.75 3.00
C HIS A 1065 -53.16 77.27 4.42
N TYR A 1066 -52.41 76.52 5.25
CA TYR A 1066 -52.05 76.96 6.61
C TYR A 1066 -51.22 78.24 6.60
N PHE A 1067 -50.24 78.37 5.69
CA PHE A 1067 -49.48 79.62 5.53
C PHE A 1067 -50.33 80.77 4.98
N GLN A 1068 -51.23 80.51 4.04
CA GLN A 1068 -52.09 81.54 3.44
C GLN A 1068 -53.01 82.21 4.47
N TYR A 1069 -53.54 81.43 5.41
CA TYR A 1069 -54.51 81.90 6.41
C TYR A 1069 -53.93 82.08 7.82
N GLY A 1070 -52.68 81.68 8.06
CA GLY A 1070 -52.04 81.77 9.38
C GLY A 1070 -52.63 80.79 10.40
N LYS A 1071 -52.95 79.56 9.98
CA LYS A 1071 -53.43 78.48 10.87
C LYS A 1071 -52.24 77.76 11.49
N GLY A 1072 -52.18 77.65 12.81
CA GLY A 1072 -51.04 77.02 13.53
C GLY A 1072 -49.66 77.65 13.29
N THR A 1073 -49.57 78.74 12.52
CA THR A 1073 -48.35 79.46 12.14
C THR A 1073 -48.67 80.91 11.76
N ALA A 1074 -47.66 81.76 11.63
CA ALA A 1074 -47.88 83.13 11.14
C ALA A 1074 -48.23 83.13 9.64
N LYS A 1075 -49.21 83.98 9.26
CA LYS A 1075 -49.59 84.18 7.85
C LYS A 1075 -48.37 84.55 7.00
N ASN A 1076 -48.14 83.82 5.89
CA ASN A 1076 -47.03 84.04 4.97
C ASN A 1076 -47.40 83.65 3.54
N GLU A 1077 -47.73 84.64 2.70
CA GLU A 1077 -48.21 84.42 1.34
C GLU A 1077 -47.13 83.88 0.39
N ALA A 1078 -45.86 84.26 0.59
CA ALA A 1078 -44.74 83.74 -0.21
C ALA A 1078 -44.52 82.24 0.02
N LYS A 1079 -44.55 81.79 1.28
CA LYS A 1079 -44.48 80.36 1.61
C LYS A 1079 -45.72 79.59 1.15
N ALA A 1080 -46.90 80.20 1.22
CA ALA A 1080 -48.11 79.59 0.68
C ALA A 1080 -47.95 79.30 -0.82
N PHE A 1081 -47.50 80.28 -1.60
CA PHE A 1081 -47.23 80.14 -3.03
C PHE A 1081 -46.17 79.05 -3.32
N GLU A 1082 -45.07 79.02 -2.56
CA GLU A 1082 -44.03 77.99 -2.71
C GLU A 1082 -44.59 76.57 -2.54
N TRP A 1083 -45.37 76.33 -1.48
CA TRP A 1083 -45.91 75.01 -1.19
C TRP A 1083 -47.04 74.60 -2.14
N TYR A 1084 -47.90 75.53 -2.56
CA TYR A 1084 -48.85 75.26 -3.64
C TYR A 1084 -48.14 74.94 -4.96
N THR A 1085 -47.02 75.59 -5.26
CA THR A 1085 -46.20 75.29 -6.44
C THR A 1085 -45.66 73.86 -6.40
N LYS A 1086 -45.07 73.45 -5.27
CA LYS A 1086 -44.58 72.07 -5.07
C LYS A 1086 -45.72 71.06 -5.23
N SER A 1087 -46.87 71.32 -4.61
CA SER A 1087 -48.06 70.46 -4.69
C SER A 1087 -48.60 70.33 -6.13
N ALA A 1088 -48.66 71.45 -6.86
CA ALA A 1088 -49.14 71.49 -8.24
C ALA A 1088 -48.22 70.73 -9.21
N ASN A 1089 -46.91 70.91 -9.05
CA ASN A 1089 -45.89 70.20 -9.82
C ASN A 1089 -45.87 68.70 -9.53
N ALA A 1090 -46.23 68.30 -8.30
CA ALA A 1090 -46.46 66.90 -7.92
C ALA A 1090 -47.80 66.34 -8.45
N GLY A 1091 -48.58 67.12 -9.21
CA GLY A 1091 -49.81 66.68 -9.87
C GLY A 1091 -51.07 66.76 -9.00
N CYS A 1092 -51.02 67.37 -7.81
CA CYS A 1092 -52.21 67.48 -6.96
C CYS A 1092 -53.23 68.45 -7.56
N ALA A 1093 -54.44 67.97 -7.86
CA ALA A 1093 -55.49 68.79 -8.45
C ALA A 1093 -55.87 69.99 -7.56
N LEU A 1094 -55.91 69.82 -6.23
CA LEU A 1094 -56.14 70.92 -5.27
C LEU A 1094 -55.00 71.94 -5.28
N GLY A 1095 -53.75 71.46 -5.30
CA GLY A 1095 -52.57 72.32 -5.40
C GLY A 1095 -52.55 73.15 -6.68
N GLN A 1096 -52.87 72.53 -7.83
CA GLN A 1096 -53.02 73.20 -9.13
C GLN A 1096 -54.12 74.26 -9.10
N CYS A 1097 -55.28 73.97 -8.49
CA CYS A 1097 -56.36 74.95 -8.34
C CYS A 1097 -55.92 76.14 -7.47
N ASN A 1098 -55.29 75.88 -6.32
CA ASN A 1098 -54.85 76.92 -5.41
C ASN A 1098 -53.72 77.77 -5.99
N LEU A 1099 -52.82 77.17 -6.78
CA LEU A 1099 -51.80 77.90 -7.52
C LEU A 1099 -52.41 78.81 -8.59
N GLY A 1100 -53.42 78.31 -9.32
CA GLY A 1100 -54.22 79.14 -10.24
C GLY A 1100 -54.88 80.32 -9.51
N PHE A 1101 -55.41 80.09 -8.31
CA PHE A 1101 -55.98 81.13 -7.45
C PHE A 1101 -54.95 82.16 -6.98
N CYS A 1102 -53.73 81.73 -6.65
CA CYS A 1102 -52.63 82.62 -6.32
C CYS A 1102 -52.29 83.56 -7.48
N HIS A 1103 -52.17 83.05 -8.71
CA HIS A 1103 -51.93 83.87 -9.90
C HIS A 1103 -53.11 84.79 -10.26
N GLU A 1104 -54.35 84.34 -10.06
CA GLU A 1104 -55.55 85.17 -10.30
C GLU A 1104 -55.61 86.38 -9.36
N ASN A 1105 -55.12 86.25 -8.12
CA ASN A 1105 -55.27 87.26 -7.07
C ASN A 1105 -53.95 87.92 -6.62
N GLY A 1106 -52.80 87.49 -7.16
CA GLY A 1106 -51.48 88.00 -6.76
C GLY A 1106 -51.03 87.58 -5.36
N ILE A 1107 -51.40 86.37 -4.90
CA ILE A 1107 -51.05 85.87 -3.55
C ILE A 1107 -49.66 85.23 -3.59
N GLY A 1108 -48.67 85.89 -3.00
CA GLY A 1108 -47.27 85.44 -3.00
C GLY A 1108 -46.57 85.49 -4.37
N THR A 1109 -47.24 86.05 -5.39
CA THR A 1109 -46.78 86.19 -6.77
C THR A 1109 -47.46 87.39 -7.43
N TYR A 1110 -47.10 87.74 -8.67
CA TYR A 1110 -47.80 88.78 -9.43
C TYR A 1110 -49.11 88.24 -10.04
N ASN A 1111 -50.05 89.15 -10.28
CA ASN A 1111 -51.31 88.83 -10.94
C ASN A 1111 -51.06 88.45 -12.41
N ASP A 1112 -51.36 87.21 -12.78
CA ASP A 1112 -51.26 86.71 -14.15
C ASP A 1112 -52.44 85.80 -14.48
N LYS A 1113 -53.39 86.34 -15.25
CA LYS A 1113 -54.60 85.63 -15.63
C LYS A 1113 -54.35 84.48 -16.61
N THR A 1114 -53.27 84.55 -17.41
CA THR A 1114 -52.91 83.51 -18.39
C THR A 1114 -52.38 82.28 -17.66
N ILE A 1115 -51.44 82.48 -16.72
CA ILE A 1115 -50.91 81.38 -15.89
C ILE A 1115 -52.01 80.81 -14.99
N ALA A 1116 -52.89 81.66 -14.45
CA ALA A 1116 -54.05 81.20 -13.67
C ALA A 1116 -54.95 80.27 -14.49
N PHE A 1117 -55.24 80.63 -15.75
CA PHE A 1117 -56.03 79.81 -16.67
C PHE A 1117 -55.39 78.44 -16.93
N GLU A 1118 -54.08 78.39 -17.20
CA GLU A 1118 -53.37 77.13 -17.45
C GLU A 1118 -53.43 76.16 -16.27
N TRP A 1119 -53.27 76.67 -15.05
CA TRP A 1119 -53.35 75.85 -13.84
C TRP A 1119 -54.78 75.42 -13.50
N TYR A 1120 -55.78 76.30 -13.70
CA TYR A 1120 -57.18 75.92 -13.59
C TYR A 1120 -57.56 74.85 -14.60
N LEU A 1121 -57.04 74.91 -15.84
CA LEU A 1121 -57.26 73.89 -16.85
C LEU A 1121 -56.71 72.53 -16.41
N LYS A 1122 -55.43 72.46 -16.02
CA LYS A 1122 -54.80 71.23 -15.53
C LYS A 1122 -55.57 70.64 -14.33
N SER A 1123 -55.97 71.48 -13.39
CA SER A 1123 -56.73 71.06 -12.21
C SER A 1123 -58.14 70.56 -12.56
N ALA A 1124 -58.84 71.22 -13.49
CA ALA A 1124 -60.17 70.86 -13.93
C ALA A 1124 -60.20 69.55 -14.74
N GLU A 1125 -59.18 69.31 -15.57
CA GLU A 1125 -58.96 68.05 -16.28
C GLU A 1125 -58.69 66.90 -15.30
N ASN A 1126 -58.01 67.18 -14.19
CA ASN A 1126 -57.86 66.26 -13.06
C ASN A 1126 -59.12 66.15 -12.17
N GLY A 1127 -60.26 66.69 -12.61
CA GLY A 1127 -61.56 66.50 -11.97
C GLY A 1127 -61.87 67.45 -10.80
N ASN A 1128 -61.06 68.48 -10.54
CA ASN A 1128 -61.33 69.41 -9.45
C ASN A 1128 -62.55 70.31 -9.77
N ILE A 1129 -63.64 70.12 -9.03
CA ILE A 1129 -64.91 70.81 -9.26
C ILE A 1129 -64.84 72.33 -9.05
N VAL A 1130 -63.96 72.83 -8.18
CA VAL A 1130 -63.75 74.28 -7.97
C VAL A 1130 -63.00 74.88 -9.15
N ALA A 1131 -61.96 74.21 -9.63
CA ALA A 1131 -61.22 74.61 -10.82
C ALA A 1131 -62.09 74.58 -12.07
N GLN A 1132 -62.98 73.58 -12.22
CA GLN A 1132 -63.96 73.55 -13.31
C GLN A 1132 -64.87 74.79 -13.30
N TYR A 1133 -65.35 75.22 -12.14
CA TYR A 1133 -66.10 76.48 -12.01
C TYR A 1133 -65.25 77.69 -12.39
N LYS A 1134 -64.03 77.79 -11.86
CA LYS A 1134 -63.09 78.89 -12.14
C LYS A 1134 -62.75 78.96 -13.63
N LEU A 1135 -62.56 77.82 -14.27
CA LEU A 1135 -62.30 77.71 -15.71
C LEU A 1135 -63.53 78.13 -16.53
N GLY A 1136 -64.74 77.79 -16.09
CA GLY A 1136 -65.99 78.31 -16.65
C GLY A 1136 -66.03 79.86 -16.61
N CYS A 1137 -65.62 80.46 -15.48
CA CYS A 1137 -65.48 81.91 -15.35
C CYS A 1137 -64.42 82.51 -16.27
N CYS A 1138 -63.28 81.84 -16.45
CA CYS A 1138 -62.25 82.27 -17.38
C CYS A 1138 -62.78 82.34 -18.82
N TYR A 1139 -63.46 81.29 -19.29
CA TYR A 1139 -64.06 81.28 -20.63
C TYR A 1139 -65.23 82.25 -20.80
N SER A 1140 -66.04 82.47 -19.76
CA SER A 1140 -67.16 83.42 -19.82
C SER A 1140 -66.70 84.87 -19.89
N ASN A 1141 -65.60 85.21 -19.21
CA ASN A 1141 -65.14 86.60 -19.06
C ASN A 1141 -63.91 86.92 -19.92
N GLY A 1142 -63.35 85.94 -20.64
CA GLY A 1142 -62.10 86.10 -21.40
C GLY A 1142 -60.87 86.31 -20.50
N ALA A 1143 -60.86 85.75 -19.28
CA ALA A 1143 -59.74 85.90 -18.35
C ALA A 1143 -58.65 84.85 -18.63
N GLY A 1144 -57.53 85.27 -19.22
CA GLY A 1144 -56.41 84.39 -19.59
C GLY A 1144 -56.65 83.56 -20.86
N THR A 1145 -57.79 83.75 -21.53
CA THR A 1145 -58.19 83.06 -22.76
C THR A 1145 -59.21 83.91 -23.54
N ASN A 1146 -59.56 83.52 -24.76
CA ASN A 1146 -60.62 84.17 -25.52
C ASN A 1146 -62.01 83.78 -24.97
N ILE A 1147 -62.97 84.71 -25.04
CA ILE A 1147 -64.36 84.44 -24.64
C ILE A 1147 -64.90 83.26 -25.45
N ASN A 1148 -65.40 82.24 -24.74
CA ASN A 1148 -66.02 81.07 -25.35
C ASN A 1148 -67.19 80.58 -24.48
N ASN A 1149 -68.39 81.06 -24.81
CA ASN A 1149 -69.59 80.79 -24.02
C ASN A 1149 -69.98 79.30 -24.01
N VAL A 1150 -69.69 78.54 -25.07
CA VAL A 1150 -69.97 77.09 -25.15
C VAL A 1150 -69.10 76.34 -24.14
N LYS A 1151 -67.78 76.57 -24.16
CA LYS A 1151 -66.86 75.98 -23.18
C LYS A 1151 -67.14 76.44 -21.76
N ALA A 1152 -67.53 77.71 -21.58
CA ALA A 1152 -67.93 78.22 -20.27
C ALA A 1152 -69.10 77.40 -19.69
N PHE A 1153 -70.14 77.17 -20.50
CA PHE A 1153 -71.29 76.35 -20.11
C PHE A 1153 -70.89 74.90 -19.80
N GLU A 1154 -70.09 74.25 -20.64
CA GLU A 1154 -69.63 72.86 -20.41
C GLU A 1154 -68.92 72.70 -19.06
N TRP A 1155 -68.02 73.61 -18.72
CA TRP A 1155 -67.28 73.56 -17.46
C TRP A 1155 -68.12 73.97 -16.25
N TYR A 1156 -69.02 74.95 -16.40
CA TYR A 1156 -70.02 75.25 -15.38
C TYR A 1156 -70.93 74.05 -15.11
N LEU A 1157 -71.35 73.32 -16.14
CA LEU A 1157 -72.20 72.14 -15.98
C LEU A 1157 -71.49 71.03 -15.21
N LYS A 1158 -70.25 70.67 -15.60
CA LYS A 1158 -69.44 69.68 -14.88
C LYS A 1158 -69.27 70.04 -13.40
N SER A 1159 -68.97 71.31 -13.10
CA SER A 1159 -68.84 71.79 -11.73
C SER A 1159 -70.16 71.82 -10.95
N ALA A 1160 -71.26 72.16 -11.62
CA ALA A 1160 -72.60 72.23 -11.04
C ALA A 1160 -73.16 70.83 -10.69
N GLU A 1161 -72.88 69.84 -11.54
CA GLU A 1161 -73.12 68.42 -11.28
C GLU A 1161 -72.30 67.92 -10.10
N GLY A 1162 -71.05 68.40 -9.98
CA GLY A 1162 -70.19 68.23 -8.81
C GLY A 1162 -70.66 68.96 -7.54
N GLY A 1163 -71.73 69.76 -7.60
CA GLY A 1163 -72.38 70.36 -6.43
C GLY A 1163 -71.99 71.81 -6.13
N ILE A 1164 -71.14 72.48 -6.92
CA ILE A 1164 -70.74 73.86 -6.65
C ILE A 1164 -71.92 74.82 -6.86
N ALA A 1165 -72.40 75.42 -5.77
CA ALA A 1165 -73.59 76.26 -5.75
C ALA A 1165 -73.52 77.46 -6.73
N LYS A 1166 -72.37 78.12 -6.82
CA LYS A 1166 -72.15 79.22 -7.79
C LYS A 1166 -72.21 78.73 -9.23
N ALA A 1167 -71.64 77.56 -9.53
CA ALA A 1167 -71.70 76.97 -10.86
C ALA A 1167 -73.15 76.61 -11.23
N GLN A 1168 -73.93 76.04 -10.30
CA GLN A 1168 -75.36 75.78 -10.50
C GLN A 1168 -76.13 77.05 -10.86
N TYR A 1169 -75.83 78.19 -10.22
CA TYR A 1169 -76.43 79.47 -10.58
C TYR A 1169 -76.04 79.93 -11.99
N TYR A 1170 -74.77 79.83 -12.37
CA TYR A 1170 -74.32 80.20 -13.72
C TYR A 1170 -74.86 79.26 -14.81
N VAL A 1171 -75.01 77.96 -14.55
CA VAL A 1171 -75.72 77.03 -15.45
C VAL A 1171 -77.18 77.45 -15.61
N GLY A 1172 -77.86 77.80 -14.52
CA GLY A 1172 -79.22 78.34 -14.56
C GLY A 1172 -79.31 79.61 -15.43
N LYS A 1173 -78.33 80.51 -15.29
CA LYS A 1173 -78.21 81.73 -16.10
C LYS A 1173 -77.96 81.43 -17.58
N CYS A 1174 -77.05 80.52 -17.90
CA CYS A 1174 -76.79 80.10 -19.28
C CYS A 1174 -78.05 79.57 -19.98
N TYR A 1175 -78.84 78.73 -19.29
CA TYR A 1175 -80.11 78.24 -19.82
C TYR A 1175 -81.18 79.33 -19.95
N TYR A 1176 -81.24 80.28 -19.00
CA TYR A 1176 -82.24 81.36 -19.02
C TYR A 1176 -81.96 82.42 -20.09
N ASP A 1177 -80.69 82.77 -20.30
CA ASP A 1177 -80.27 83.82 -21.24
C ASP A 1177 -79.88 83.26 -22.63
N GLY A 1178 -79.79 81.94 -22.79
CA GLY A 1178 -79.32 81.28 -24.03
C GLY A 1178 -77.82 81.46 -24.29
N ILE A 1179 -77.00 81.57 -23.23
CA ILE A 1179 -75.56 81.81 -23.32
C ILE A 1179 -74.81 80.48 -23.37
N GLY A 1180 -74.23 80.16 -24.53
CA GLY A 1180 -73.42 78.94 -24.72
C GLY A 1180 -74.23 77.65 -24.87
N ILE A 1181 -75.55 77.72 -24.70
CA ILE A 1181 -76.52 76.63 -24.84
C ILE A 1181 -77.84 77.23 -25.31
N VAL A 1182 -78.71 76.43 -25.95
CA VAL A 1182 -80.06 76.88 -26.34
C VAL A 1182 -80.88 77.23 -25.08
N ASN A 1183 -81.64 78.32 -25.17
CA ASN A 1183 -82.53 78.78 -24.12
C ASN A 1183 -83.48 77.66 -23.66
N ASN A 1184 -83.56 77.43 -22.35
CA ASN A 1184 -84.47 76.45 -21.75
C ASN A 1184 -84.86 76.87 -20.33
N VAL A 1185 -86.04 77.47 -20.18
CA VAL A 1185 -86.50 78.04 -18.90
C VAL A 1185 -86.69 76.96 -17.82
N ASP A 1186 -87.19 75.77 -18.17
CA ASP A 1186 -87.40 74.68 -17.21
C ASP A 1186 -86.08 74.21 -16.57
N LYS A 1187 -85.05 74.02 -17.39
CA LYS A 1187 -83.70 73.67 -16.90
C LYS A 1187 -83.08 74.82 -16.12
N ALA A 1188 -83.34 76.07 -16.51
CA ALA A 1188 -82.90 77.23 -15.74
C ALA A 1188 -83.49 77.23 -14.31
N ILE A 1189 -84.81 77.01 -14.18
CA ILE A 1189 -85.51 76.92 -12.89
C ILE A 1189 -84.94 75.76 -12.06
N TYR A 1190 -84.70 74.58 -12.66
CA TYR A 1190 -84.11 73.44 -11.96
C TYR A 1190 -82.76 73.78 -11.33
N TRP A 1191 -81.86 74.39 -12.09
CA TRP A 1191 -80.52 74.74 -11.61
C TRP A 1191 -80.53 75.91 -10.62
N TYR A 1192 -81.40 76.91 -10.81
CA TYR A 1192 -81.59 77.96 -9.82
C TYR A 1192 -82.16 77.43 -8.50
N ARG A 1193 -83.07 76.44 -8.52
CA ARG A 1193 -83.56 75.80 -7.28
C ARG A 1193 -82.45 75.09 -6.53
N LYS A 1194 -81.60 74.34 -7.24
CA LYS A 1194 -80.41 73.71 -6.65
C LYS A 1194 -79.46 74.74 -6.04
N ALA A 1195 -79.13 75.79 -6.78
CA ALA A 1195 -78.26 76.87 -6.30
C ALA A 1195 -78.84 77.60 -5.08
N SER A 1196 -80.15 77.87 -5.08
CA SER A 1196 -80.84 78.53 -3.96
C SER A 1196 -80.89 77.65 -2.72
N LYS A 1197 -81.14 76.33 -2.86
CA LYS A 1197 -81.07 75.37 -1.75
C LYS A 1197 -79.67 75.33 -1.14
N ASN A 1198 -78.65 75.54 -1.97
CA ASN A 1198 -77.24 75.63 -1.56
C ASN A 1198 -76.81 77.06 -1.19
N GLY A 1199 -77.75 77.97 -0.90
CA GLY A 1199 -77.49 79.26 -0.27
C GLY A 1199 -77.19 80.44 -1.22
N ILE A 1200 -77.31 80.29 -2.55
CA ILE A 1200 -77.10 81.40 -3.49
C ILE A 1200 -78.31 82.33 -3.51
N ARG A 1201 -78.13 83.54 -2.97
CA ARG A 1201 -79.19 84.56 -2.86
C ARG A 1201 -79.66 85.04 -4.23
N GLU A 1202 -78.74 85.24 -5.17
CA GLU A 1202 -79.03 85.69 -6.53
C GLU A 1202 -79.92 84.69 -7.27
N ALA A 1203 -79.77 83.39 -7.00
CA ALA A 1203 -80.63 82.34 -7.55
C ALA A 1203 -82.05 82.42 -6.98
N LYS A 1204 -82.19 82.72 -5.67
CA LYS A 1204 -83.48 82.92 -5.00
C LYS A 1204 -84.20 84.15 -5.55
N ASP A 1205 -83.49 85.25 -5.70
CA ASP A 1205 -84.02 86.50 -6.24
C ASP A 1205 -84.45 86.29 -7.71
N LYS A 1206 -83.63 85.60 -8.51
CA LYS A 1206 -83.96 85.28 -9.91
C LYS A 1206 -85.16 84.33 -10.03
N LEU A 1207 -85.27 83.30 -9.19
CA LEU A 1207 -86.46 82.45 -9.12
C LEU A 1207 -87.72 83.27 -8.79
N SER A 1208 -87.62 84.19 -7.84
CA SER A 1208 -88.75 85.03 -7.43
C SER A 1208 -89.24 85.95 -8.55
N SER A 1209 -88.35 86.31 -9.49
CA SER A 1209 -88.68 87.09 -10.69
C SER A 1209 -89.26 86.28 -11.87
N ILE A 1210 -88.97 84.98 -11.94
CA ILE A 1210 -89.35 84.12 -13.08
C ILE A 1210 -90.65 83.34 -12.80
N LEU A 1211 -90.82 82.84 -11.57
CA LEU A 1211 -91.96 82.01 -11.15
C LEU A 1211 -93.35 82.69 -11.23
N PRO A 1212 -93.52 84.02 -11.24
CA PRO A 1212 -94.84 84.62 -11.46
C PRO A 1212 -95.35 84.49 -12.91
N TYR A 1213 -94.47 84.17 -13.86
CA TYR A 1213 -94.76 84.13 -15.30
C TYR A 1213 -94.76 82.70 -15.88
N TYR A 1214 -94.60 81.69 -15.03
CA TYR A 1214 -94.52 80.26 -15.31
C TYR A 1214 -95.12 79.47 -14.15
#